data_AF-A0A381DH13-F1
#
_entry.id   AF-A0A381DH13-F1
#
_cell.length_a   1.000
_cell.length_b   1.000
_cell.length_c   1.000
_cell.angle_alpha   90.00
_cell.angle_beta   90.00
_cell.angle_gamma   90.00
#
_symmetry.space_group_name_H-M   'P 1'
#
loop_
_entity.id
_entity.type
_entity.pdbx_description
1 polymer ?
#
loop_
_entity_poly.entity_id
_entity_poly.type
_entity_poly.pdbx_seq_one_letter_code
_entity_poly.pdbx_strand_id
1 'polypeptide(L)'
;MKKFKNILISISCAFFLVSCAKNQEVKNTQPLSQICETCNIDELSLLKLNINQNVNSLNSYDFSSYFINHNFIQKRDNVLDKTFINLPVDEALWGLSYKNSINKKYYSPNRHKISDKWFEKIHDNANKEAYKSVSRLAITTKNTLVRNLPTSEPIFLSFNKAGEGYPFDYLQSSVLHIDSPVFVSHYSKDRAWVLVESDALWGWIDARDIRYINESEKNEIKNSNFISVLVDDTPVYDKFGNFLFEARMGAVLRANDENATHYMGKVFTQNRQNEFYISKDKVVKFPAKFNSKNLKYAISSVLGEPYGWGGFGYYRDCSLFIKDLFATFGLWLPRNSKQQGKIGYVINLKNMSNEEKLNVIKKYAVPFLTIFYMPGHVMLYAGNVDDKPVAIHDAWGIKTKDNSRALISQIAITELDIGKDRDDIDEKSLLLSKITSMNVVAKSKNDIISQNYGVTIKGNEIMFKDGSKMSFKDDKTNKNFDELLDNPSVFDMLALPYFGFSAVGKNLNDAGRFRNEEFFGKIYGKNKQEVEKNLVDIIWLKNSVNKKFKFNKQNGAAKAIQNVSDDLDLLVKNRPELLKYLNNPSGTYNYRKILNSNNLSSHSWGIAIDINTNYSHYWQWSKTGLYENSIPKEIVDIFEKYGFIWGGRWEHFDTMHFEYRPEFFQ
;
A
#
# COMPACT_ATOMS: atom_id res chain seq x y z
N MET A 1 -92.45 -1.03 -20.60
CA MET A 1 -92.57 -2.36 -19.96
C MET A 1 -91.17 -2.92 -19.68
N LYS A 2 -90.86 -3.19 -18.40
CA LYS A 2 -89.89 -4.13 -17.79
C LYS A 2 -88.52 -4.36 -18.49
N LYS A 3 -87.40 -3.87 -17.89
CA LYS A 3 -86.44 -4.55 -16.96
C LYS A 3 -85.32 -5.28 -17.76
N PHE A 4 -84.01 -5.23 -17.46
CA PHE A 4 -83.23 -5.03 -16.24
C PHE A 4 -81.80 -4.54 -16.57
N LYS A 5 -81.14 -3.92 -15.59
CA LYS A 5 -79.76 -3.37 -15.54
C LYS A 5 -78.65 -4.43 -15.71
N ASN A 6 -77.50 -4.05 -16.26
CA ASN A 6 -76.21 -4.03 -15.54
C ASN A 6 -75.05 -3.46 -16.40
N ILE A 7 -74.34 -2.50 -15.81
CA ILE A 7 -73.09 -1.88 -16.28
C ILE A 7 -71.95 -2.57 -15.52
N LEU A 8 -70.94 -3.10 -16.21
CA LEU A 8 -69.68 -3.55 -15.60
C LEU A 8 -68.58 -2.52 -15.91
N ILE A 9 -68.05 -1.92 -14.85
CA ILE A 9 -66.82 -1.13 -14.83
C ILE A 9 -65.71 -2.06 -14.33
N SER A 10 -64.61 -2.20 -15.07
CA SER A 10 -63.41 -2.90 -14.60
C SER A 10 -62.52 -1.94 -13.81
N ILE A 11 -62.33 -2.23 -12.52
CA ILE A 11 -61.35 -1.55 -11.67
C ILE A 11 -60.27 -2.56 -11.29
N SER A 12 -59.04 -2.17 -11.59
CA SER A 12 -57.78 -2.83 -11.22
C SER A 12 -57.60 -2.87 -9.70
N CYS A 13 -57.21 -4.01 -9.14
CA CYS A 13 -56.83 -4.13 -7.73
C CYS A 13 -55.42 -4.73 -7.61
N ALA A 14 -54.47 -3.87 -7.21
CA ALA A 14 -53.15 -4.24 -6.75
C ALA A 14 -53.24 -4.67 -5.27
N PHE A 15 -52.79 -5.89 -4.96
CA PHE A 15 -52.67 -6.37 -3.59
C PHE A 15 -51.34 -5.93 -2.97
N PHE A 16 -51.41 -4.94 -2.08
CA PHE A 16 -50.40 -4.67 -1.07
C PHE A 16 -50.63 -5.62 0.12
N LEU A 17 -49.65 -6.45 0.47
CA LEU A 17 -49.64 -7.17 1.75
C LEU A 17 -48.62 -6.52 2.69
N VAL A 18 -49.16 -5.73 3.63
CA VAL A 18 -48.49 -5.25 4.83
C VAL A 18 -48.67 -6.30 5.91
N SER A 19 -47.59 -6.88 6.43
CA SER A 19 -47.63 -7.77 7.59
C SER A 19 -47.28 -7.00 8.86
N CYS A 20 -48.30 -6.64 9.65
CA CYS A 20 -48.17 -6.23 11.04
C CYS A 20 -48.06 -7.47 11.94
N ALA A 21 -47.07 -7.49 12.82
CA ALA A 21 -46.99 -8.44 13.92
C ALA A 21 -48.11 -8.18 14.95
N LYS A 22 -48.91 -9.21 15.27
CA LYS A 22 -49.68 -9.30 16.52
C LYS A 22 -49.72 -10.76 16.98
N ASN A 23 -49.36 -10.95 18.25
CA ASN A 23 -49.46 -12.20 19.00
C ASN A 23 -50.86 -12.79 18.94
N GLN A 24 -50.98 -14.06 18.55
CA GLN A 24 -52.01 -14.97 19.05
C GLN A 24 -51.59 -16.43 18.83
N GLU A 25 -51.76 -17.23 19.87
CA GLU A 25 -51.42 -18.65 19.98
C GLU A 25 -52.14 -19.51 18.93
N VAL A 26 -51.40 -20.44 18.30
CA VAL A 26 -51.99 -21.52 17.49
C VAL A 26 -51.52 -22.86 18.02
N LYS A 27 -52.50 -23.68 18.42
CA LYS A 27 -52.35 -25.07 18.88
C LYS A 27 -52.02 -26.01 17.73
N ASN A 28 -51.02 -26.87 17.97
CA ASN A 28 -50.76 -28.22 17.46
C ASN A 28 -51.28 -28.63 16.07
N THR A 29 -50.34 -28.76 15.13
CA THR A 29 -50.31 -29.83 14.13
C THR A 29 -48.93 -30.51 14.16
N GLN A 30 -48.93 -31.84 14.09
CA GLN A 30 -47.77 -32.74 14.26
C GLN A 30 -46.57 -32.43 13.35
N PRO A 31 -45.34 -32.78 13.79
CA PRO A 31 -44.11 -32.34 13.15
C PRO A 31 -43.77 -33.14 11.88
N LEU A 32 -43.28 -32.43 10.85
CA LEU A 32 -42.43 -33.00 9.81
C LEU A 32 -41.09 -33.40 10.43
N SER A 33 -41.04 -34.56 11.08
CA SER A 33 -39.81 -35.18 11.58
C SER A 33 -39.16 -36.02 10.47
N GLN A 34 -38.37 -35.37 9.62
CA GLN A 34 -37.18 -35.97 9.02
C GLN A 34 -36.23 -34.86 8.53
N ILE A 35 -35.84 -34.00 9.47
CA ILE A 35 -34.72 -33.07 9.31
C ILE A 35 -33.52 -33.73 10.00
N CYS A 36 -32.58 -34.20 9.17
CA CYS A 36 -31.17 -34.51 9.48
C CYS A 36 -30.87 -34.70 10.98
N GLU A 37 -31.13 -35.91 11.50
CA GLU A 37 -30.50 -36.39 12.73
C GLU A 37 -29.00 -36.52 12.45
N THR A 38 -28.18 -35.84 13.26
CA THR A 38 -26.73 -35.59 13.14
C THR A 38 -26.28 -34.41 12.27
N CYS A 39 -26.68 -33.19 12.64
CA CYS A 39 -25.80 -32.03 12.53
C CYS A 39 -25.41 -31.59 13.96
N ASN A 40 -24.49 -32.33 14.60
CA ASN A 40 -23.71 -31.75 15.69
C ASN A 40 -22.78 -30.70 15.06
N ILE A 41 -23.25 -29.46 14.96
CA ILE A 41 -22.33 -28.32 14.97
C ILE A 41 -22.06 -28.04 16.43
N ASP A 42 -21.17 -28.82 17.03
CA ASP A 42 -20.51 -28.35 18.23
C ASP A 42 -19.62 -27.15 17.81
N GLU A 43 -19.97 -25.98 18.36
CA GLU A 43 -19.06 -24.92 18.80
C GLU A 43 -18.35 -24.02 17.78
N LEU A 44 -19.09 -23.24 16.97
CA LEU A 44 -18.63 -21.88 16.65
C LEU A 44 -18.88 -21.00 17.89
N SER A 45 -17.83 -20.52 18.54
CA SER A 45 -17.95 -19.70 19.75
C SER A 45 -17.40 -18.31 19.51
N LEU A 46 -18.11 -17.27 19.96
CA LEU A 46 -17.59 -15.91 19.93
C LEU A 46 -16.45 -15.77 20.94
N LEU A 47 -15.32 -15.24 20.50
CA LEU A 47 -14.17 -14.98 21.34
C LEU A 47 -14.36 -13.63 22.04
N LYS A 48 -14.22 -13.62 23.36
CA LYS A 48 -14.22 -12.37 24.13
C LYS A 48 -12.98 -11.55 23.75
N LEU A 49 -13.18 -10.34 23.26
CA LEU A 49 -12.07 -9.44 22.93
C LEU A 49 -11.39 -8.97 24.24
N ASN A 50 -10.07 -9.03 24.26
CA ASN A 50 -9.23 -8.73 25.43
C ASN A 50 -8.84 -7.24 25.55
N ILE A 51 -9.10 -6.45 24.51
CA ILE A 51 -8.85 -5.01 24.49
C ILE A 51 -10.19 -4.27 24.32
N ASN A 52 -10.28 -3.07 24.89
CA ASN A 52 -11.41 -2.17 24.65
C ASN A 52 -11.44 -1.77 23.16
N GLN A 53 -12.57 -1.98 22.48
CA GLN A 53 -12.75 -1.66 21.06
C GLN A 53 -13.00 -0.16 20.88
N ASN A 54 -12.01 0.62 21.27
CA ASN A 54 -12.00 2.07 21.16
C ASN A 54 -10.56 2.53 20.88
N VAL A 55 -10.36 3.26 19.78
CA VAL A 55 -9.05 3.78 19.36
C VAL A 55 -8.42 4.75 20.37
N ASN A 56 -9.20 5.32 21.28
CA ASN A 56 -8.70 6.15 22.37
C ASN A 56 -8.02 5.35 23.48
N SER A 57 -8.23 4.03 23.54
CA SER A 57 -7.47 3.13 24.42
C SER A 57 -6.03 2.91 23.93
N LEU A 58 -5.75 3.21 22.66
CA LEU A 58 -4.41 3.11 22.09
C LEU A 58 -3.60 4.37 22.40
N ASN A 59 -2.31 4.17 22.66
CA ASN A 59 -1.35 5.25 22.84
C ASN A 59 -1.40 6.24 21.65
N SER A 60 -1.27 7.52 21.96
CA SER A 60 -1.05 8.55 20.94
C SER A 60 0.44 8.64 20.65
N TYR A 61 0.79 8.77 19.38
CA TYR A 61 2.17 8.88 18.94
C TYR A 61 2.37 10.20 18.17
N ASP A 62 3.52 10.83 18.42
CA ASP A 62 3.89 12.10 17.81
C ASP A 62 4.52 11.89 16.42
N PHE A 63 3.69 11.40 15.49
CA PHE A 63 4.00 11.40 14.07
C PHE A 63 3.07 12.37 13.34
N SER A 64 3.62 13.13 12.40
CA SER A 64 2.88 14.11 11.60
C SER A 64 3.57 14.33 10.27
N SER A 65 3.37 13.42 9.34
CA SER A 65 4.05 13.41 8.05
C SER A 65 3.12 13.02 6.91
N TYR A 66 3.57 13.27 5.68
CA TYR A 66 3.02 12.62 4.49
C TYR A 66 3.95 11.48 4.09
N PHE A 67 3.43 10.43 3.46
CA PHE A 67 4.28 9.41 2.85
C PHE A 67 4.85 9.97 1.53
N ILE A 68 6.03 10.59 1.62
CA ILE A 68 6.59 11.41 0.51
C ILE A 68 7.12 10.53 -0.65
N ASN A 69 7.39 9.24 -0.42
CA ASN A 69 8.00 8.33 -1.39
C ASN A 69 7.09 7.18 -1.86
N HIS A 70 5.83 7.15 -1.43
CA HIS A 70 4.92 6.09 -1.85
C HIS A 70 4.04 6.62 -2.97
N ASN A 71 4.43 6.25 -4.18
CA ASN A 71 3.82 6.60 -5.46
C ASN A 71 2.40 6.04 -5.62
N PHE A 72 1.49 6.31 -4.67
CA PHE A 72 0.12 5.78 -4.69
C PHE A 72 -0.62 6.20 -5.95
N ILE A 73 -0.63 7.50 -6.27
CA ILE A 73 -1.28 7.99 -7.48
C ILE A 73 -0.63 7.38 -8.72
N GLN A 74 0.71 7.29 -8.78
CA GLN A 74 1.38 6.63 -9.90
C GLN A 74 0.97 5.14 -10.00
N LYS A 75 0.88 4.40 -8.89
CA LYS A 75 0.49 2.98 -8.89
C LYS A 75 -0.96 2.79 -9.28
N ARG A 76 -1.87 3.62 -8.73
CA ARG A 76 -3.29 3.63 -9.05
C ARG A 76 -3.52 3.97 -10.52
N ASP A 77 -2.84 5.00 -11.01
CA ASP A 77 -3.06 5.57 -12.34
C ASP A 77 -2.17 4.95 -13.42
N ASN A 78 -1.24 4.04 -13.07
CA ASN A 78 -0.44 3.28 -14.03
C ASN A 78 -1.33 2.52 -15.03
N VAL A 79 -2.56 2.18 -14.61
CA VAL A 79 -3.57 1.58 -15.49
C VAL A 79 -3.92 2.50 -16.66
N LEU A 80 -3.96 3.82 -16.43
CA LEU A 80 -4.25 4.85 -17.45
C LEU A 80 -3.14 4.99 -18.50
N ASP A 81 -1.93 4.51 -18.22
CA ASP A 81 -0.81 4.51 -19.15
C ASP A 81 -0.74 3.26 -20.03
N LYS A 82 -1.60 2.26 -19.77
CA LYS A 82 -1.63 1.03 -20.56
C LYS A 82 -2.25 1.26 -21.92
N THR A 83 -1.63 0.67 -22.92
CA THR A 83 -2.14 0.57 -24.30
C THR A 83 -2.48 -0.88 -24.69
N PHE A 84 -1.92 -1.86 -23.97
CA PHE A 84 -2.20 -3.28 -24.17
C PHE A 84 -2.04 -4.08 -22.88
N ILE A 85 -2.61 -5.29 -22.88
CA ILE A 85 -2.51 -6.24 -21.77
C ILE A 85 -1.33 -7.19 -22.00
N ASN A 86 -0.39 -7.24 -21.06
CA ASN A 86 0.77 -8.14 -21.08
C ASN A 86 0.67 -9.32 -20.09
N LEU A 87 -0.54 -9.77 -19.76
CA LEU A 87 -0.76 -10.95 -18.92
C LEU A 87 -1.21 -12.16 -19.77
N PRO A 88 -0.65 -13.37 -19.57
CA PRO A 88 -1.15 -14.59 -20.20
C PRO A 88 -2.62 -14.86 -19.87
N VAL A 89 -3.36 -15.44 -20.82
CA VAL A 89 -4.81 -15.65 -20.67
C VAL A 89 -5.16 -16.53 -19.48
N ASP A 90 -4.36 -17.58 -19.23
CA ASP A 90 -4.62 -18.51 -18.12
C ASP A 90 -4.32 -17.90 -16.75
N GLU A 91 -3.44 -16.91 -16.69
CA GLU A 91 -3.20 -16.13 -15.46
C GLU A 91 -4.33 -15.13 -15.22
N ALA A 92 -4.79 -14.44 -16.26
CA ALA A 92 -5.90 -13.48 -16.15
C ALA A 92 -7.25 -14.15 -15.84
N LEU A 93 -7.45 -15.37 -16.35
CA LEU A 93 -8.66 -16.17 -16.19
C LEU A 93 -8.43 -17.39 -15.29
N TRP A 94 -7.55 -17.26 -14.29
CA TRP A 94 -7.21 -18.35 -13.37
C TRP A 94 -8.45 -18.97 -12.67
N GLY A 95 -9.51 -18.18 -12.49
CA GLY A 95 -10.79 -18.61 -11.93
C GLY A 95 -11.48 -19.72 -12.74
N LEU A 96 -11.16 -19.90 -14.02
CA LEU A 96 -11.64 -21.03 -14.83
C LEU A 96 -11.14 -22.40 -14.32
N SER A 97 -10.23 -22.41 -13.36
CA SER A 97 -9.81 -23.62 -12.64
C SER A 97 -10.84 -24.13 -11.63
N TYR A 98 -11.83 -23.31 -11.23
CA TYR A 98 -12.90 -23.74 -10.33
C TYR A 98 -13.81 -24.75 -11.03
N LYS A 99 -13.82 -25.99 -10.55
CA LYS A 99 -14.73 -27.06 -10.98
C LYS A 99 -14.80 -28.14 -9.92
N ASN A 100 -15.87 -28.93 -9.90
CA ASN A 100 -15.87 -30.10 -9.03
C ASN A 100 -14.77 -31.09 -9.45
N SER A 101 -14.19 -31.75 -8.46
CA SER A 101 -13.22 -32.83 -8.62
C SER A 101 -13.50 -33.90 -7.58
N ILE A 102 -12.74 -34.99 -7.57
CA ILE A 102 -12.89 -36.03 -6.55
C ILE A 102 -12.66 -35.48 -5.12
N ASN A 103 -11.73 -34.53 -4.97
CA ASN A 103 -11.31 -33.99 -3.67
C ASN A 103 -11.94 -32.64 -3.30
N LYS A 104 -12.59 -31.95 -4.25
CA LYS A 104 -13.23 -30.64 -4.02
C LYS A 104 -14.59 -30.60 -4.68
N LYS A 105 -15.62 -30.34 -3.88
CA LYS A 105 -16.98 -30.07 -4.34
C LYS A 105 -17.35 -28.66 -3.91
N TYR A 106 -18.16 -27.99 -4.72
CA TYR A 106 -18.68 -26.67 -4.41
C TYR A 106 -20.18 -26.70 -4.20
N TYR A 107 -20.67 -25.82 -3.35
CA TYR A 107 -22.04 -25.73 -2.91
C TYR A 107 -22.55 -24.30 -3.07
N SER A 108 -23.81 -24.14 -3.43
CA SER A 108 -24.49 -22.85 -3.51
C SER A 108 -25.00 -22.42 -2.12
N PRO A 109 -25.53 -21.19 -1.95
CA PRO A 109 -26.07 -20.72 -0.66
C PRO A 109 -27.11 -21.64 -0.02
N ASN A 110 -27.90 -22.35 -0.84
CA ASN A 110 -28.92 -23.28 -0.35
C ASN A 110 -28.34 -24.66 0.04
N ARG A 111 -27.00 -24.77 0.14
CA ARG A 111 -26.24 -25.96 0.54
C ARG A 111 -26.31 -27.14 -0.42
N HIS A 112 -26.92 -26.98 -1.61
CA HIS A 112 -26.87 -28.00 -2.64
C HIS A 112 -25.56 -27.95 -3.40
N LYS A 113 -25.04 -29.13 -3.77
CA LYS A 113 -23.86 -29.24 -4.62
C LYS A 113 -24.14 -28.58 -5.98
N ILE A 114 -23.21 -27.73 -6.41
CA ILE A 114 -23.24 -27.11 -7.74
C ILE A 114 -22.95 -28.18 -8.80
N SER A 115 -23.76 -28.22 -9.86
CA SER A 115 -23.57 -29.19 -10.95
C SER A 115 -22.38 -28.84 -11.84
N ASP A 116 -21.77 -29.84 -12.49
CA ASP A 116 -20.66 -29.59 -13.43
C ASP A 116 -21.12 -28.76 -14.64
N LYS A 117 -22.37 -28.95 -15.08
CA LYS A 117 -23.01 -28.13 -16.13
C LYS A 117 -23.06 -26.64 -15.79
N TRP A 118 -23.18 -26.29 -14.51
CA TRP A 118 -23.13 -24.89 -14.08
C TRP A 118 -21.74 -24.30 -14.33
N PHE A 119 -20.67 -25.02 -13.96
CA PHE A 119 -19.29 -24.59 -14.22
C PHE A 119 -19.03 -24.47 -15.71
N GLU A 120 -19.43 -25.47 -16.51
CA GLU A 120 -19.32 -25.44 -17.97
C GLU A 120 -20.00 -24.20 -18.56
N LYS A 121 -21.22 -23.88 -18.13
CA LYS A 121 -21.96 -22.68 -18.57
C LYS A 121 -21.22 -21.38 -18.22
N ILE A 122 -20.72 -21.24 -16.99
CA ILE A 122 -20.02 -20.03 -16.56
C ILE A 122 -18.66 -19.91 -17.28
N HIS A 123 -17.95 -21.01 -17.48
CA HIS A 123 -16.69 -21.04 -18.22
C HIS A 123 -16.87 -20.69 -19.70
N ASP A 124 -17.94 -21.20 -20.31
CA ASP A 124 -18.31 -20.82 -21.68
C ASP A 124 -18.67 -19.32 -21.76
N ASN A 125 -19.47 -18.82 -20.81
CA ASN A 125 -19.85 -17.42 -20.75
C ASN A 125 -18.64 -16.49 -20.53
N ALA A 126 -17.58 -16.95 -19.87
CA ALA A 126 -16.35 -16.19 -19.67
C ALA A 126 -15.61 -15.85 -20.98
N ASN A 127 -15.99 -16.43 -22.12
CA ASN A 127 -15.58 -15.96 -23.45
C ASN A 127 -14.05 -15.84 -23.64
N LYS A 128 -13.31 -16.88 -23.21
CA LYS A 128 -11.84 -16.91 -23.21
C LYS A 128 -11.21 -16.50 -24.55
N GLU A 129 -11.82 -16.87 -25.67
CA GLU A 129 -11.35 -16.55 -27.02
C GLU A 129 -11.36 -15.05 -27.32
N ALA A 130 -12.24 -14.29 -26.67
CA ALA A 130 -12.31 -12.84 -26.82
C ALA A 130 -11.30 -12.10 -25.94
N TYR A 131 -10.42 -12.79 -25.20
CA TYR A 131 -9.44 -12.14 -24.32
C TYR A 131 -8.63 -11.08 -25.07
N LYS A 132 -8.58 -9.85 -24.51
CA LYS A 132 -7.96 -8.65 -25.08
C LYS A 132 -8.64 -8.05 -26.31
N SER A 133 -9.79 -8.57 -26.77
CA SER A 133 -10.50 -8.06 -27.95
C SER A 133 -10.99 -6.61 -27.84
N VAL A 134 -11.20 -6.11 -26.61
CA VAL A 134 -11.64 -4.72 -26.38
C VAL A 134 -10.44 -3.82 -26.13
N SER A 135 -9.63 -4.11 -25.11
CA SER A 135 -8.42 -3.36 -24.74
C SER A 135 -8.63 -1.84 -24.65
N ARG A 136 -9.50 -1.38 -23.74
CA ARG A 136 -9.83 0.04 -23.57
C ARG A 136 -9.82 0.48 -22.12
N LEU A 137 -9.50 1.75 -21.90
CA LEU A 137 -9.56 2.39 -20.59
C LEU A 137 -11.00 2.67 -20.17
N ALA A 138 -11.29 2.38 -18.91
CA ALA A 138 -12.55 2.70 -18.26
C ALA A 138 -12.31 3.11 -16.81
N ILE A 139 -13.38 3.52 -16.14
CA ILE A 139 -13.40 3.88 -14.73
C ILE A 139 -14.64 3.31 -14.07
N THR A 140 -14.54 2.94 -12.79
CA THR A 140 -15.68 2.44 -12.02
C THR A 140 -16.65 3.59 -11.69
N THR A 141 -17.94 3.30 -11.79
CA THR A 141 -19.04 4.27 -11.60
C THR A 141 -19.75 4.14 -10.25
N LYS A 142 -19.39 3.11 -9.47
CA LYS A 142 -19.77 2.87 -8.08
C LYS A 142 -18.78 1.90 -7.44
N ASN A 143 -18.93 1.66 -6.13
CA ASN A 143 -18.21 0.58 -5.47
C ASN A 143 -18.66 -0.77 -6.09
N THR A 144 -17.72 -1.57 -6.57
CA THR A 144 -18.00 -2.81 -7.32
C THR A 144 -17.29 -4.00 -6.71
N LEU A 145 -17.98 -5.14 -6.67
CA LEU A 145 -17.37 -6.42 -6.33
C LEU A 145 -16.58 -6.93 -7.54
N VAL A 146 -15.38 -7.44 -7.28
CA VAL A 146 -14.54 -8.14 -8.25
C VAL A 146 -14.63 -9.63 -8.01
N ARG A 147 -14.91 -10.36 -9.09
CA ARG A 147 -15.23 -11.78 -9.09
C ARG A 147 -14.20 -12.59 -9.86
N ASN A 148 -13.92 -13.81 -9.42
CA ASN A 148 -13.02 -14.73 -10.13
C ASN A 148 -13.68 -15.38 -11.36
N LEU A 149 -15.01 -15.39 -11.42
CA LEU A 149 -15.82 -15.84 -12.56
C LEU A 149 -16.94 -14.83 -12.84
N PRO A 150 -17.48 -14.76 -14.08
CA PRO A 150 -18.53 -13.81 -14.47
C PRO A 150 -19.91 -14.24 -13.93
N THR A 151 -20.07 -14.18 -12.61
CA THR A 151 -21.33 -14.50 -11.92
C THR A 151 -21.42 -13.82 -10.55
N SER A 152 -22.64 -13.46 -10.16
CA SER A 152 -22.98 -12.95 -8.83
C SER A 152 -23.28 -14.08 -7.85
N GLU A 153 -23.51 -15.31 -8.34
CA GLU A 153 -23.76 -16.46 -7.48
C GLU A 153 -22.47 -16.83 -6.72
N PRO A 154 -22.51 -16.94 -5.38
CA PRO A 154 -21.35 -17.36 -4.60
C PRO A 154 -21.19 -18.88 -4.64
N ILE A 155 -19.96 -19.35 -4.41
CA ILE A 155 -19.67 -20.78 -4.25
C ILE A 155 -18.90 -21.04 -2.96
N PHE A 156 -19.27 -22.12 -2.26
CA PHE A 156 -18.69 -22.51 -0.98
C PHE A 156 -18.12 -23.93 -1.04
N LEU A 157 -17.07 -24.24 -0.29
CA LEU A 157 -16.50 -25.59 -0.25
C LEU A 157 -17.26 -26.55 0.67
N SER A 158 -17.69 -26.11 1.86
CA SER A 158 -18.42 -26.96 2.81
C SER A 158 -19.10 -26.14 3.88
N PHE A 159 -20.33 -26.48 4.24
CA PHE A 159 -21.03 -25.88 5.40
C PHE A 159 -20.78 -26.65 6.70
N ASN A 160 -20.09 -27.80 6.64
CA ASN A 160 -19.84 -28.68 7.77
C ASN A 160 -18.38 -28.60 8.26
N LYS A 161 -17.59 -27.67 7.72
CA LYS A 161 -16.19 -27.45 8.11
C LYS A 161 -16.04 -26.02 8.60
N ALA A 162 -15.50 -25.83 9.80
CA ALA A 162 -15.29 -24.49 10.33
C ALA A 162 -14.23 -23.72 9.51
N GLY A 163 -14.55 -22.48 9.16
CA GLY A 163 -13.74 -21.68 8.23
C GLY A 163 -14.02 -21.97 6.75
N GLU A 164 -15.08 -22.72 6.46
CA GLU A 164 -15.65 -22.94 5.13
C GLU A 164 -17.14 -22.54 5.17
N GLY A 165 -17.80 -22.50 4.01
CA GLY A 165 -19.23 -22.12 3.98
C GLY A 165 -19.38 -20.61 4.06
N TYR A 166 -20.55 -20.11 4.44
CA TYR A 166 -20.75 -18.67 4.62
C TYR A 166 -19.82 -18.11 5.72
N PRO A 167 -19.12 -16.96 5.53
CA PRO A 167 -19.19 -16.04 4.38
C PRO A 167 -18.09 -16.25 3.31
N PHE A 168 -17.40 -17.39 3.28
CA PHE A 168 -16.28 -17.71 2.38
C PHE A 168 -16.71 -18.03 0.95
N ASP A 169 -17.21 -17.03 0.24
CA ASP A 169 -17.44 -17.12 -1.20
C ASP A 169 -16.12 -17.16 -1.97
N TYR A 170 -15.80 -18.32 -2.55
CA TYR A 170 -14.55 -18.54 -3.28
C TYR A 170 -14.45 -17.78 -4.60
N LEU A 171 -15.57 -17.25 -5.12
CA LEU A 171 -15.56 -16.40 -6.30
C LEU A 171 -15.38 -14.92 -5.97
N GLN A 172 -15.48 -14.52 -4.71
CA GLN A 172 -15.24 -13.15 -4.28
C GLN A 172 -13.74 -12.87 -4.19
N SER A 173 -13.27 -11.81 -4.85
CA SER A 173 -11.84 -11.48 -4.96
C SER A 173 -11.49 -10.17 -4.26
N SER A 174 -12.22 -9.09 -4.57
CA SER A 174 -12.00 -7.77 -3.95
C SER A 174 -13.21 -6.86 -4.10
N VAL A 175 -13.14 -5.69 -3.48
CA VAL A 175 -13.92 -4.51 -3.87
C VAL A 175 -13.00 -3.54 -4.62
N LEU A 176 -13.52 -2.87 -5.65
CA LEU A 176 -12.96 -1.63 -6.20
C LEU A 176 -13.88 -0.48 -5.82
N HIS A 177 -13.30 0.61 -5.33
CA HIS A 177 -14.05 1.82 -5.01
C HIS A 177 -14.55 2.50 -6.27
N ILE A 178 -15.60 3.32 -6.15
CA ILE A 178 -15.98 4.28 -7.20
C ILE A 178 -14.78 5.14 -7.62
N ASP A 179 -14.76 5.59 -8.88
CA ASP A 179 -13.70 6.44 -9.44
C ASP A 179 -12.32 5.74 -9.55
N SER A 180 -12.29 4.41 -9.56
CA SER A 180 -11.08 3.60 -9.77
C SER A 180 -10.81 3.38 -11.26
N PRO A 181 -9.63 3.78 -11.79
CA PRO A 181 -9.23 3.45 -13.15
C PRO A 181 -9.09 1.94 -13.37
N VAL A 182 -9.59 1.46 -14.50
CA VAL A 182 -9.49 0.06 -14.92
C VAL A 182 -9.18 -0.07 -16.41
N PHE A 183 -8.48 -1.15 -16.79
CA PHE A 183 -8.24 -1.50 -18.19
C PHE A 183 -9.10 -2.70 -18.57
N VAL A 184 -10.00 -2.51 -19.53
CA VAL A 184 -10.96 -3.51 -19.98
C VAL A 184 -10.31 -4.46 -20.99
N SER A 185 -10.32 -5.75 -20.67
CA SER A 185 -9.88 -6.81 -21.58
C SER A 185 -10.94 -7.18 -22.60
N HIS A 186 -12.08 -7.69 -22.11
CA HIS A 186 -13.19 -8.20 -22.94
C HIS A 186 -14.46 -8.41 -22.09
N TYR A 187 -15.56 -8.73 -22.78
CA TYR A 187 -16.84 -9.06 -22.18
C TYR A 187 -17.10 -10.55 -22.17
N SER A 188 -17.92 -11.00 -21.22
CA SER A 188 -18.60 -12.29 -21.28
C SER A 188 -19.49 -12.39 -22.52
N LYS A 189 -19.89 -13.62 -22.91
CA LYS A 189 -20.72 -13.85 -24.11
C LYS A 189 -22.06 -13.13 -24.02
N ASP A 190 -22.66 -13.11 -22.84
CA ASP A 190 -23.91 -12.37 -22.56
C ASP A 190 -23.71 -10.85 -22.38
N ARG A 191 -22.46 -10.38 -22.36
CA ARG A 191 -22.05 -8.97 -22.13
C ARG A 191 -22.44 -8.40 -20.78
N ALA A 192 -22.95 -9.22 -19.85
CA ALA A 192 -23.31 -8.78 -18.50
C ALA A 192 -22.07 -8.55 -17.60
N TRP A 193 -20.94 -9.14 -17.95
CA TRP A 193 -19.69 -9.05 -17.21
C TRP A 193 -18.55 -8.56 -18.08
N VAL A 194 -17.60 -7.88 -17.45
CA VAL A 194 -16.38 -7.40 -18.10
C VAL A 194 -15.17 -7.80 -17.28
N LEU A 195 -14.16 -8.39 -17.94
CA LEU A 195 -12.89 -8.69 -17.31
C LEU A 195 -12.00 -7.43 -17.34
N VAL A 196 -11.54 -7.01 -16.16
CA VAL A 196 -10.73 -5.81 -16.00
C VAL A 196 -9.43 -6.06 -15.24
N GLU A 197 -8.45 -5.20 -15.50
CA GLU A 197 -7.25 -5.00 -14.68
C GLU A 197 -7.37 -3.69 -13.90
N SER A 198 -7.09 -3.73 -12.60
CA SER A 198 -6.87 -2.55 -11.77
C SER A 198 -5.39 -2.38 -11.41
N ASP A 199 -5.08 -1.41 -10.56
CA ASP A 199 -3.77 -1.20 -9.94
C ASP A 199 -3.18 -2.45 -9.24
N ALA A 200 -4.02 -3.34 -8.72
CA ALA A 200 -3.62 -4.39 -7.78
C ALA A 200 -4.11 -5.80 -8.13
N LEU A 201 -5.05 -5.97 -9.07
CA LEU A 201 -5.67 -7.25 -9.35
C LEU A 201 -6.33 -7.33 -10.73
N TRP A 202 -6.75 -8.55 -11.08
CA TRP A 202 -7.54 -8.90 -12.24
C TRP A 202 -8.84 -9.58 -11.81
N GLY A 203 -9.93 -9.31 -12.51
CA GLY A 203 -11.17 -10.05 -12.30
C GLY A 203 -12.37 -9.50 -13.06
N TRP A 204 -13.49 -10.20 -12.90
CA TRP A 204 -14.77 -9.88 -13.52
C TRP A 204 -15.54 -8.89 -12.65
N ILE A 205 -16.07 -7.85 -13.27
CA ILE A 205 -17.02 -6.92 -12.64
C ILE A 205 -18.29 -6.83 -13.48
N ASP A 206 -19.38 -6.38 -12.87
CA ASP A 206 -20.62 -6.13 -13.59
C ASP A 206 -20.34 -5.08 -14.69
N ALA A 207 -20.72 -5.39 -15.93
CA ALA A 207 -20.48 -4.51 -17.07
C ALA A 207 -21.13 -3.15 -16.91
N ARG A 208 -22.16 -3.06 -16.05
CA ARG A 208 -22.85 -1.80 -15.76
C ARG A 208 -22.04 -0.89 -14.84
N ASP A 209 -21.02 -1.41 -14.17
CA ASP A 209 -20.30 -0.70 -13.11
C ASP A 209 -19.12 0.10 -13.66
N ILE A 210 -18.89 0.06 -14.97
CA ILE A 210 -17.85 0.84 -15.65
C ILE A 210 -18.40 1.85 -16.65
N ARG A 211 -17.56 2.85 -16.95
CA ARG A 211 -17.73 3.73 -18.10
C ARG A 211 -16.40 3.88 -18.81
N TYR A 212 -16.38 3.71 -20.13
CA TYR A 212 -15.20 4.01 -20.93
C TYR A 212 -14.81 5.49 -20.81
N ILE A 213 -13.52 5.75 -20.92
CA ILE A 213 -12.97 7.10 -20.92
C ILE A 213 -12.19 7.37 -22.21
N ASN A 214 -12.22 8.61 -22.68
CA ASN A 214 -11.41 9.07 -23.82
C ASN A 214 -10.09 9.72 -23.34
N GLU A 215 -9.21 10.10 -24.28
CA GLU A 215 -7.91 10.71 -23.93
C GLU A 215 -8.04 12.05 -23.19
N SER A 216 -9.07 12.86 -23.49
CA SER A 216 -9.31 14.12 -22.77
C SER A 216 -9.68 13.85 -21.31
N GLU A 217 -10.58 12.89 -21.07
CA GLU A 217 -11.01 12.50 -19.72
C GLU A 217 -9.88 11.82 -18.94
N LYS A 218 -9.07 11.00 -19.60
CA LYS A 218 -7.85 10.44 -19.03
C LYS A 218 -6.89 11.53 -18.54
N ASN A 219 -6.68 12.57 -19.35
CA ASN A 219 -5.83 13.71 -18.96
C ASN A 219 -6.46 14.51 -17.82
N GLU A 220 -7.79 14.69 -17.81
CA GLU A 220 -8.50 15.32 -16.69
C GLU A 220 -8.29 14.52 -15.39
N ILE A 221 -8.44 13.18 -15.44
CA ILE A 221 -8.24 12.31 -14.27
C ILE A 221 -6.82 12.45 -13.73
N LYS A 222 -5.80 12.39 -14.59
CA LYS A 222 -4.39 12.47 -14.18
C LYS A 222 -4.01 13.82 -13.56
N ASN A 223 -4.65 14.90 -13.99
CA ASN A 223 -4.38 16.25 -13.53
C ASN A 223 -5.34 16.71 -12.40
N SER A 224 -6.19 15.82 -11.90
CA SER A 224 -7.13 16.16 -10.85
C SER A 224 -6.45 16.26 -9.48
N ASN A 225 -6.98 17.14 -8.63
CA ASN A 225 -6.77 17.07 -7.20
C ASN A 225 -7.65 15.97 -6.61
N PHE A 226 -7.20 15.40 -5.49
CA PHE A 226 -7.87 14.28 -4.84
C PHE A 226 -8.18 14.59 -3.39
N ILE A 227 -9.17 13.89 -2.86
CA ILE A 227 -9.52 13.86 -1.44
C ILE A 227 -9.46 12.43 -0.91
N SER A 228 -9.06 12.30 0.37
CA SER A 228 -9.07 11.08 1.14
C SER A 228 -10.33 11.02 2.00
N VAL A 229 -11.01 9.88 1.97
CA VAL A 229 -12.16 9.62 2.84
C VAL A 229 -11.68 9.09 4.19
N LEU A 230 -12.02 9.78 5.29
CA LEU A 230 -11.65 9.39 6.65
C LEU A 230 -12.76 8.65 7.39
N VAL A 231 -14.00 8.76 6.94
CA VAL A 231 -15.14 8.08 7.58
C VAL A 231 -15.81 7.19 6.55
N ASP A 232 -15.85 5.90 6.84
CA ASP A 232 -16.51 4.92 5.98
C ASP A 232 -18.01 5.20 5.84
N ASP A 233 -18.62 4.67 4.78
CA ASP A 233 -20.03 4.83 4.44
C ASP A 233 -20.53 6.29 4.48
N THR A 234 -19.66 7.23 4.09
CA THR A 234 -20.02 8.66 4.04
C THR A 234 -20.94 8.88 2.85
N PRO A 235 -22.21 9.32 3.04
CA PRO A 235 -23.11 9.56 1.94
C PRO A 235 -22.68 10.79 1.14
N VAL A 236 -22.72 10.67 -0.17
CA VAL A 236 -22.34 11.72 -1.12
C VAL A 236 -23.54 12.13 -1.95
N TYR A 237 -23.72 13.45 -2.12
CA TYR A 237 -24.91 14.03 -2.74
C TYR A 237 -24.55 14.91 -3.94
N ASP A 238 -25.52 15.14 -4.82
CA ASP A 238 -25.46 16.22 -5.81
C ASP A 238 -25.86 17.57 -5.20
N LYS A 239 -25.83 18.65 -6.01
CA LYS A 239 -26.22 20.01 -5.57
C LYS A 239 -27.68 20.16 -5.14
N PHE A 240 -28.53 19.20 -5.49
CA PHE A 240 -29.95 19.20 -5.16
C PHE A 240 -30.24 18.33 -3.92
N GLY A 241 -29.20 17.72 -3.32
CA GLY A 241 -29.33 16.81 -2.18
C GLY A 241 -29.75 15.38 -2.56
N ASN A 242 -29.70 15.00 -3.85
CA ASN A 242 -29.94 13.62 -4.24
C ASN A 242 -28.71 12.77 -3.91
N PHE A 243 -28.94 11.63 -3.27
CA PHE A 243 -27.90 10.66 -3.00
C PHE A 243 -27.28 10.12 -4.30
N LEU A 244 -25.96 10.04 -4.34
CA LEU A 244 -25.19 9.50 -5.46
C LEU A 244 -24.55 8.16 -5.12
N PHE A 245 -23.77 8.10 -4.02
CA PHE A 245 -23.05 6.92 -3.57
C PHE A 245 -22.56 7.07 -2.13
N GLU A 246 -22.08 5.98 -1.54
CA GLU A 246 -21.35 5.97 -0.27
C GLU A 246 -19.84 5.96 -0.55
N ALA A 247 -19.16 7.00 -0.07
CA ALA A 247 -17.72 7.12 -0.09
C ALA A 247 -17.13 6.30 1.05
N ARG A 248 -16.13 5.47 0.72
CA ARG A 248 -15.54 4.52 1.64
C ARG A 248 -14.13 4.92 2.05
N MET A 249 -13.74 4.61 3.28
CA MET A 249 -12.35 4.71 3.73
C MET A 249 -11.46 3.89 2.78
N GLY A 250 -10.40 4.52 2.28
CA GLY A 250 -9.53 4.00 1.21
C GLY A 250 -9.87 4.47 -0.20
N ALA A 251 -11.07 5.01 -0.43
CA ALA A 251 -11.41 5.66 -1.71
C ALA A 251 -10.65 6.98 -1.87
N VAL A 252 -10.23 7.26 -3.11
CA VAL A 252 -9.53 8.49 -3.47
C VAL A 252 -10.31 9.15 -4.60
N LEU A 253 -11.09 10.18 -4.25
CA LEU A 253 -12.05 10.81 -5.16
C LEU A 253 -11.48 12.08 -5.77
N ARG A 254 -11.78 12.34 -7.04
CA ARG A 254 -11.42 13.59 -7.72
C ARG A 254 -12.26 14.76 -7.20
N ALA A 255 -11.60 15.76 -6.62
CA ALA A 255 -12.24 16.98 -6.14
C ALA A 255 -11.31 18.18 -6.39
N ASN A 256 -11.71 19.05 -7.32
CA ASN A 256 -10.91 20.18 -7.79
C ASN A 256 -11.32 21.52 -7.18
N ASP A 257 -12.47 21.55 -6.49
CA ASP A 257 -13.03 22.77 -5.93
C ASP A 257 -13.46 22.54 -4.47
N GLU A 258 -13.52 23.62 -3.70
CA GLU A 258 -13.91 23.59 -2.29
C GLU A 258 -14.54 24.91 -1.85
N ASN A 259 -15.54 24.82 -0.98
CA ASN A 259 -16.07 25.97 -0.24
C ASN A 259 -15.72 25.84 1.25
N ALA A 260 -16.31 26.67 2.12
CA ALA A 260 -16.02 26.65 3.55
C ALA A 260 -16.28 25.29 4.22
N THR A 261 -17.29 24.54 3.76
CA THR A 261 -17.80 23.33 4.44
C THR A 261 -17.70 22.05 3.60
N HIS A 262 -17.55 22.14 2.28
CA HIS A 262 -17.57 21.00 1.37
C HIS A 262 -16.39 21.01 0.40
N TYR A 263 -16.00 19.81 -0.03
CA TYR A 263 -15.30 19.61 -1.30
C TYR A 263 -16.32 19.34 -2.40
N MET A 264 -16.02 19.83 -3.60
CA MET A 264 -16.81 19.58 -4.80
C MET A 264 -15.94 18.87 -5.83
N GLY A 265 -16.51 17.82 -6.42
CA GLY A 265 -15.82 16.99 -7.37
C GLY A 265 -16.74 16.48 -8.46
N LYS A 266 -16.18 15.68 -9.35
CA LYS A 266 -16.91 15.07 -10.46
C LYS A 266 -16.76 13.58 -10.40
N VAL A 267 -17.87 12.88 -10.53
CA VAL A 267 -17.90 11.42 -10.61
C VAL A 267 -18.62 10.98 -11.88
N PHE A 268 -18.16 9.89 -12.46
CA PHE A 268 -18.83 9.31 -13.61
C PHE A 268 -19.89 8.32 -13.16
N THR A 269 -21.11 8.54 -13.62
CA THR A 269 -22.16 7.51 -13.66
C THR A 269 -22.26 6.97 -15.09
N GLN A 270 -22.96 5.86 -15.30
CA GLN A 270 -23.03 5.22 -16.62
C GLN A 270 -23.36 6.18 -17.77
N ASN A 271 -24.28 7.11 -17.56
CA ASN A 271 -24.83 7.95 -18.63
C ASN A 271 -24.42 9.43 -18.54
N ARG A 272 -23.76 9.85 -17.45
CA ARG A 272 -23.44 11.26 -17.19
C ARG A 272 -22.30 11.41 -16.20
N GLN A 273 -21.61 12.53 -16.28
CA GLN A 273 -20.74 13.04 -15.23
C GLN A 273 -21.60 13.88 -14.28
N ASN A 274 -21.60 13.55 -13.00
CA ASN A 274 -22.30 14.33 -11.98
C ASN A 274 -21.27 15.09 -11.14
N GLU A 275 -21.64 16.30 -10.76
CA GLU A 275 -20.96 16.98 -9.66
C GLU A 275 -21.44 16.40 -8.34
N PHE A 276 -20.51 16.22 -7.41
CA PHE A 276 -20.81 15.78 -6.07
C PHE A 276 -20.31 16.78 -5.03
N TYR A 277 -20.94 16.76 -3.87
CA TYR A 277 -20.65 17.58 -2.71
C TYR A 277 -20.43 16.66 -1.53
N ILE A 278 -19.31 16.82 -0.85
CA ILE A 278 -18.95 16.00 0.31
C ILE A 278 -18.38 16.88 1.43
N SER A 279 -18.86 16.64 2.65
CA SER A 279 -18.54 17.49 3.79
C SER A 279 -17.11 17.31 4.27
N LYS A 280 -16.44 18.43 4.60
CA LYS A 280 -15.04 18.49 5.08
C LYS A 280 -14.81 17.86 6.46
N ASP A 281 -15.87 17.51 7.18
CA ASP A 281 -15.76 16.80 8.48
C ASP A 281 -15.51 15.29 8.32
N LYS A 282 -15.74 14.73 7.12
CA LYS A 282 -15.54 13.30 6.81
C LYS A 282 -14.36 13.02 5.89
N VAL A 283 -13.84 14.05 5.22
CA VAL A 283 -12.76 13.90 4.23
C VAL A 283 -11.72 15.00 4.35
N VAL A 284 -10.54 14.79 3.77
CA VAL A 284 -9.44 15.77 3.72
C VAL A 284 -8.78 15.76 2.35
N LYS A 285 -7.99 16.79 2.02
CA LYS A 285 -7.12 16.77 0.83
C LYS A 285 -6.24 15.53 0.85
N PHE A 286 -6.12 14.87 -0.29
CA PHE A 286 -5.26 13.70 -0.46
C PHE A 286 -3.80 14.13 -0.69
N PRO A 287 -2.82 13.36 -0.16
CA PRO A 287 -3.03 12.30 0.83
C PRO A 287 -3.42 12.89 2.18
N ALA A 288 -4.19 12.16 2.97
CA ALA A 288 -4.42 12.57 4.36
C ALA A 288 -3.07 12.65 5.09
N LYS A 289 -2.88 13.68 5.92
CA LYS A 289 -1.68 13.76 6.76
C LYS A 289 -1.68 12.56 7.71
N PHE A 290 -0.61 11.76 7.70
CA PHE A 290 -0.43 10.65 8.62
C PHE A 290 -0.08 11.23 9.99
N ASN A 291 -1.08 11.27 10.88
CA ASN A 291 -0.97 11.71 12.26
C ASN A 291 -1.98 10.95 13.13
N SER A 292 -1.80 10.99 14.46
CA SER A 292 -2.66 10.28 15.41
C SER A 292 -4.15 10.62 15.25
N LYS A 293 -4.50 11.89 14.95
CA LYS A 293 -5.89 12.32 14.81
C LYS A 293 -6.57 11.66 13.61
N ASN A 294 -5.99 11.82 12.41
CA ASN A 294 -6.56 11.29 11.17
C ASN A 294 -6.57 9.75 11.18
N LEU A 295 -5.52 9.12 11.73
CA LEU A 295 -5.43 7.68 11.84
C LEU A 295 -6.50 7.09 12.75
N LYS A 296 -6.64 7.64 13.97
CA LYS A 296 -7.67 7.20 14.91
C LYS A 296 -9.07 7.42 14.34
N TYR A 297 -9.30 8.53 13.64
CA TYR A 297 -10.59 8.81 13.01
C TYR A 297 -10.92 7.78 11.91
N ALA A 298 -9.97 7.50 11.01
CA ALA A 298 -10.11 6.47 9.98
C ALA A 298 -10.41 5.09 10.56
N ILE A 299 -9.62 4.64 11.53
CA ILE A 299 -9.81 3.34 12.18
C ILE A 299 -11.14 3.29 12.93
N SER A 300 -11.51 4.34 13.65
CA SER A 300 -12.76 4.38 14.42
C SER A 300 -14.00 4.24 13.54
N SER A 301 -13.94 4.67 12.27
CA SER A 301 -15.07 4.58 11.36
C SER A 301 -15.38 3.16 10.89
N VAL A 302 -14.41 2.23 11.00
CA VAL A 302 -14.54 0.84 10.53
C VAL A 302 -14.38 -0.18 11.66
N LEU A 303 -14.09 0.24 12.88
CA LEU A 303 -13.92 -0.67 14.01
C LEU A 303 -15.24 -1.38 14.32
N GLY A 304 -15.23 -2.71 14.36
CA GLY A 304 -16.42 -3.55 14.49
C GLY A 304 -17.12 -3.90 13.17
N GLU A 305 -16.61 -3.43 12.01
CA GLU A 305 -17.11 -3.87 10.69
C GLU A 305 -17.00 -5.41 10.60
N PRO A 306 -18.06 -6.13 10.18
CA PRO A 306 -18.01 -7.58 10.02
C PRO A 306 -16.95 -8.06 9.03
N TYR A 307 -16.32 -9.20 9.31
CA TYR A 307 -15.36 -9.80 8.38
C TYR A 307 -16.04 -10.24 7.06
N GLY A 308 -15.55 -9.74 5.93
CA GLY A 308 -15.99 -10.07 4.58
C GLY A 308 -14.89 -10.67 3.71
N TRP A 309 -14.85 -12.00 3.59
CA TRP A 309 -13.89 -12.72 2.75
C TRP A 309 -13.83 -12.14 1.33
N GLY A 310 -12.65 -11.68 0.89
CA GLY A 310 -12.48 -11.15 -0.45
C GLY A 310 -13.27 -9.86 -0.72
N GLY A 311 -13.88 -9.23 0.28
CA GLY A 311 -14.83 -8.13 0.07
C GLY A 311 -16.31 -8.53 0.07
N PHE A 312 -16.65 -9.74 0.53
CA PHE A 312 -18.03 -10.23 0.51
C PHE A 312 -18.96 -9.31 1.30
N GLY A 313 -20.13 -8.98 0.72
CA GLY A 313 -21.07 -8.03 1.30
C GLY A 313 -20.57 -6.58 1.31
N TYR A 314 -19.55 -6.27 0.50
CA TYR A 314 -18.81 -5.01 0.51
C TYR A 314 -17.97 -4.76 1.78
N TYR A 315 -17.97 -5.64 2.78
CA TYR A 315 -17.06 -5.49 3.93
C TYR A 315 -15.59 -5.70 3.54
N ARG A 316 -14.68 -5.59 4.49
CA ARG A 316 -13.25 -5.83 4.26
C ARG A 316 -12.84 -7.24 4.67
N ASP A 317 -11.65 -7.65 4.23
CA ASP A 317 -10.91 -8.74 4.84
C ASP A 317 -9.60 -8.18 5.40
N CYS A 318 -8.80 -9.02 6.06
CA CYS A 318 -7.53 -8.64 6.66
C CYS A 318 -6.65 -7.73 5.77
N SER A 319 -6.51 -8.07 4.49
CA SER A 319 -5.60 -7.38 3.59
C SER A 319 -6.27 -6.21 2.86
N LEU A 320 -7.58 -6.28 2.60
CA LEU A 320 -8.33 -5.15 2.05
C LEU A 320 -8.43 -4.02 3.07
N PHE A 321 -8.66 -4.33 4.35
CA PHE A 321 -8.62 -3.35 5.46
C PHE A 321 -7.30 -2.59 5.51
N ILE A 322 -6.18 -3.32 5.52
CA ILE A 322 -4.86 -2.70 5.59
C ILE A 322 -4.56 -1.89 4.32
N LYS A 323 -4.96 -2.37 3.13
CA LYS A 323 -4.80 -1.62 1.88
C LYS A 323 -5.60 -0.31 1.91
N ASP A 324 -6.87 -0.34 2.30
CA ASP A 324 -7.73 0.84 2.34
C ASP A 324 -7.25 1.86 3.39
N LEU A 325 -6.84 1.38 4.57
CA LEU A 325 -6.30 2.24 5.61
C LEU A 325 -5.07 2.99 5.12
N PHE A 326 -4.10 2.31 4.51
CA PHE A 326 -2.89 2.97 4.00
C PHE A 326 -3.14 3.80 2.73
N ALA A 327 -4.08 3.41 1.87
CA ALA A 327 -4.50 4.19 0.71
C ALA A 327 -4.99 5.59 1.12
N THR A 328 -5.72 5.69 2.23
CA THR A 328 -6.19 6.96 2.80
C THR A 328 -5.04 7.96 3.04
N PHE A 329 -3.86 7.47 3.40
CA PHE A 329 -2.66 8.28 3.67
C PHE A 329 -1.69 8.34 2.48
N GLY A 330 -2.05 7.77 1.33
CA GLY A 330 -1.21 7.75 0.14
C GLY A 330 -0.10 6.71 0.14
N LEU A 331 -0.23 5.65 0.94
CA LEU A 331 0.66 4.49 0.88
C LEU A 331 -0.01 3.34 0.13
N TRP A 332 0.55 2.96 -1.03
CA TRP A 332 -0.01 1.88 -1.83
C TRP A 332 0.43 0.51 -1.35
N LEU A 333 -0.54 -0.39 -1.17
CA LEU A 333 -0.30 -1.79 -0.88
C LEU A 333 -0.95 -2.71 -1.93
N PRO A 334 -0.34 -3.88 -2.22
CA PRO A 334 -0.97 -4.91 -3.03
C PRO A 334 -2.20 -5.49 -2.32
N ARG A 335 -3.09 -6.13 -3.08
CA ARG A 335 -4.38 -6.63 -2.56
C ARG A 335 -4.24 -7.76 -1.53
N ASN A 336 -3.30 -8.69 -1.73
CA ASN A 336 -3.26 -9.93 -0.97
C ASN A 336 -2.25 -9.89 0.18
N SER A 337 -2.60 -10.50 1.32
CA SER A 337 -1.77 -10.62 2.52
C SER A 337 -0.34 -11.13 2.24
N LYS A 338 -0.17 -12.16 1.41
CA LYS A 338 1.15 -12.69 1.02
C LYS A 338 2.04 -11.67 0.29
N GLN A 339 1.44 -10.78 -0.51
CA GLN A 339 2.18 -9.73 -1.22
C GLN A 339 2.49 -8.57 -0.27
N GLN A 340 1.55 -8.18 0.61
CA GLN A 340 1.78 -7.20 1.68
C GLN A 340 2.87 -7.67 2.65
N GLY A 341 2.93 -8.98 2.91
CA GLY A 341 3.99 -9.70 3.62
C GLY A 341 5.40 -9.51 3.06
N LYS A 342 5.55 -8.86 1.90
CA LYS A 342 6.84 -8.56 1.25
C LYS A 342 7.13 -7.07 1.10
N ILE A 343 6.22 -6.20 1.55
CA ILE A 343 6.37 -4.75 1.43
C ILE A 343 7.13 -4.19 2.64
N GLY A 344 7.95 -3.17 2.41
CA GLY A 344 8.73 -2.50 3.46
C GLY A 344 9.97 -3.28 3.89
N TYR A 345 10.50 -2.92 5.06
CA TYR A 345 11.62 -3.64 5.67
C TYR A 345 11.11 -4.90 6.38
N VAL A 346 11.32 -6.05 5.75
CA VAL A 346 10.85 -7.36 6.22
C VAL A 346 11.85 -7.96 7.20
N ILE A 347 11.43 -8.16 8.44
CA ILE A 347 12.15 -8.90 9.47
C ILE A 347 11.54 -10.29 9.59
N ASN A 348 12.35 -11.31 9.33
CA ASN A 348 11.92 -12.70 9.41
C ASN A 348 11.78 -13.12 10.90
N LEU A 349 10.61 -13.64 11.25
CA LEU A 349 10.27 -14.16 12.58
C LEU A 349 9.97 -15.66 12.56
N LYS A 350 10.12 -16.30 11.40
CA LYS A 350 9.85 -17.72 11.22
C LYS A 350 10.85 -18.54 12.05
N ASN A 351 10.33 -19.58 12.70
CA ASN A 351 11.08 -20.50 13.58
C ASN A 351 11.62 -19.87 14.88
N MET A 352 11.32 -18.60 15.17
CA MET A 352 11.57 -18.02 16.49
C MET A 352 10.50 -18.47 17.49
N SER A 353 10.90 -18.65 18.75
CA SER A 353 9.99 -18.82 19.88
C SER A 353 9.15 -17.55 20.12
N ASN A 354 8.06 -17.68 20.86
CA ASN A 354 7.18 -16.55 21.18
C ASN A 354 7.92 -15.45 21.97
N GLU A 355 8.82 -15.82 22.88
CA GLU A 355 9.65 -14.87 23.63
C GLU A 355 10.61 -14.10 22.72
N GLU A 356 11.32 -14.80 21.82
CA GLU A 356 12.21 -14.16 20.84
C GLU A 356 11.43 -13.20 19.93
N LYS A 357 10.24 -13.59 19.47
CA LYS A 357 9.37 -12.72 18.67
C LYS A 357 9.00 -11.45 19.42
N LEU A 358 8.57 -11.56 20.68
CA LEU A 358 8.23 -10.40 21.51
C LEU A 358 9.43 -9.47 21.70
N ASN A 359 10.64 -10.02 21.89
CA ASN A 359 11.87 -9.24 22.00
C ASN A 359 12.19 -8.47 20.70
N VAL A 360 12.01 -9.11 19.54
CA VAL A 360 12.19 -8.47 18.22
C VAL A 360 11.12 -7.39 17.99
N ILE A 361 9.85 -7.68 18.28
CA ILE A 361 8.74 -6.70 18.16
C ILE A 361 9.02 -5.47 19.03
N LYS A 362 9.35 -5.67 20.31
CA LYS A 362 9.66 -4.59 21.25
C LYS A 362 10.82 -3.70 20.76
N LYS A 363 11.79 -4.29 20.06
CA LYS A 363 12.99 -3.59 19.60
C LYS A 363 12.81 -2.86 18.28
N TYR A 364 12.03 -3.41 17.35
CA TYR A 364 12.03 -2.96 15.95
C TYR A 364 10.66 -2.54 15.43
N ALA A 365 9.56 -2.90 16.10
CA ALA A 365 8.24 -2.60 15.59
C ALA A 365 7.88 -1.14 15.85
N VAL A 366 7.46 -0.46 14.79
CA VAL A 366 6.97 0.92 14.83
C VAL A 366 5.44 0.90 14.81
N PRO A 367 4.78 1.44 15.87
CA PRO A 367 3.32 1.50 15.93
C PRO A 367 2.71 2.15 14.69
N PHE A 368 1.65 1.54 14.17
CA PHE A 368 0.92 1.95 12.97
C PHE A 368 1.71 1.94 11.65
N LEU A 369 2.97 1.50 11.67
CA LEU A 369 3.83 1.38 10.49
C LEU A 369 4.41 -0.02 10.35
N THR A 370 4.02 -0.97 11.20
CA THR A 370 4.48 -2.36 11.13
C THR A 370 3.32 -3.28 10.83
N ILE A 371 3.41 -4.01 9.71
CA ILE A 371 2.47 -5.08 9.36
C ILE A 371 3.05 -6.41 9.86
N PHE A 372 2.31 -7.12 10.70
CA PHE A 372 2.60 -8.52 11.00
C PHE A 372 2.01 -9.42 9.91
N TYR A 373 2.78 -10.40 9.46
CA TYR A 373 2.36 -11.34 8.43
C TYR A 373 2.49 -12.78 8.89
N MET A 374 1.43 -13.55 8.62
CA MET A 374 1.40 -15.01 8.67
C MET A 374 0.67 -15.54 7.42
N PRO A 375 0.91 -16.80 7.02
CA PRO A 375 0.16 -17.38 5.91
C PRO A 375 -1.36 -17.22 6.10
N GLY A 376 -1.98 -16.47 5.18
CA GLY A 376 -3.43 -16.22 5.18
C GLY A 376 -3.91 -15.02 6.00
N HIS A 377 -3.05 -14.29 6.71
CA HIS A 377 -3.49 -13.16 7.55
C HIS A 377 -2.43 -12.04 7.67
N VAL A 378 -2.89 -10.81 7.79
CA VAL A 378 -2.06 -9.62 8.07
C VAL A 378 -2.71 -8.76 9.15
N MET A 379 -1.88 -8.09 9.94
CA MET A 379 -2.33 -7.27 11.08
C MET A 379 -1.49 -6.00 11.17
N LEU A 380 -2.08 -4.87 11.55
CA LEU A 380 -1.35 -3.63 11.83
C LEU A 380 -0.97 -3.58 13.30
N TYR A 381 0.32 -3.58 13.61
CA TYR A 381 0.79 -3.31 14.97
C TYR A 381 0.34 -1.92 15.42
N ALA A 382 -0.31 -1.81 16.57
CA ALA A 382 -0.86 -0.56 17.09
C ALA A 382 -0.19 -0.09 18.39
N GLY A 383 0.99 -0.64 18.69
CA GLY A 383 1.73 -0.34 19.90
C GLY A 383 1.44 -1.32 21.03
N ASN A 384 1.60 -0.84 22.27
CA ASN A 384 1.38 -1.64 23.46
C ASN A 384 0.25 -1.07 24.31
N VAL A 385 -0.52 -1.97 24.92
CA VAL A 385 -1.48 -1.69 26.00
C VAL A 385 -1.06 -2.58 27.17
N ASP A 386 -0.86 -2.00 28.35
CA ASP A 386 -0.36 -2.69 29.55
C ASP A 386 0.87 -3.58 29.26
N ASP A 387 1.87 -2.99 28.58
CA ASP A 387 3.13 -3.61 28.14
C ASP A 387 3.01 -4.77 27.13
N LYS A 388 1.80 -5.12 26.68
CA LYS A 388 1.59 -6.17 25.67
C LYS A 388 1.38 -5.58 24.28
N PRO A 389 2.01 -6.17 23.23
CA PRO A 389 1.79 -5.71 21.86
C PRO A 389 0.36 -6.01 21.42
N VAL A 390 -0.28 -5.00 20.85
CA VAL A 390 -1.63 -5.09 20.28
C VAL A 390 -1.59 -4.85 18.78
N ALA A 391 -2.55 -5.44 18.08
CA ALA A 391 -2.73 -5.23 16.66
C ALA A 391 -4.17 -4.90 16.33
N ILE A 392 -4.35 -4.17 15.23
CA ILE A 392 -5.64 -3.88 14.62
C ILE A 392 -5.72 -4.68 13.34
N HIS A 393 -6.77 -5.46 13.19
CA HIS A 393 -6.93 -6.33 12.04
C HIS A 393 -8.37 -6.77 11.87
N ASP A 394 -8.70 -7.19 10.66
CA ASP A 394 -9.94 -7.89 10.37
C ASP A 394 -9.70 -9.39 10.34
N ALA A 395 -10.25 -10.14 11.29
CA ALA A 395 -10.04 -11.58 11.38
C ALA A 395 -11.34 -12.36 11.51
N TRP A 396 -11.38 -13.52 10.87
CA TRP A 396 -12.48 -14.46 11.07
C TRP A 396 -12.45 -15.13 12.45
N GLY A 397 -11.39 -15.86 12.77
CA GLY A 397 -11.30 -16.55 14.06
C GLY A 397 -10.02 -17.38 14.26
N ILE A 398 -9.79 -17.76 15.52
CA ILE A 398 -8.68 -18.60 15.96
C ILE A 398 -9.09 -20.07 15.87
N LYS A 399 -8.16 -20.93 15.45
CA LYS A 399 -8.40 -22.37 15.33
C LYS A 399 -8.34 -23.06 16.70
N THR A 400 -9.38 -23.79 17.04
CA THR A 400 -9.51 -24.61 18.26
C THR A 400 -8.98 -26.04 18.04
N LYS A 401 -8.78 -26.81 19.12
CA LYS A 401 -8.21 -28.17 19.14
C LYS A 401 -9.01 -29.18 18.32
N ASP A 402 -10.33 -29.05 18.32
CA ASP A 402 -11.28 -29.85 17.55
C ASP A 402 -11.35 -29.47 16.05
N ASN A 403 -10.53 -28.52 15.60
CA ASN A 403 -10.54 -27.91 14.28
C ASN A 403 -11.73 -26.98 13.98
N SER A 404 -12.51 -26.58 14.99
CA SER A 404 -13.50 -25.51 14.91
C SER A 404 -12.84 -24.10 14.89
N ARG A 405 -13.61 -23.04 15.14
CA ARG A 405 -13.14 -21.65 15.23
C ARG A 405 -13.74 -20.92 16.44
N ALA A 406 -12.86 -20.26 17.19
CA ALA A 406 -13.23 -19.19 18.11
C ALA A 406 -13.25 -17.86 17.34
N LEU A 407 -14.44 -17.32 17.12
CA LEU A 407 -14.72 -16.22 16.19
C LEU A 407 -14.34 -14.86 16.76
N ILE A 408 -13.61 -14.08 15.95
CA ILE A 408 -13.43 -12.63 16.12
C ILE A 408 -14.45 -11.91 15.22
N SER A 409 -14.51 -12.34 13.96
CA SER A 409 -15.50 -12.00 12.92
C SER A 409 -15.71 -10.51 12.64
N GLN A 410 -14.73 -9.66 12.94
CA GLN A 410 -14.80 -8.23 12.70
C GLN A 410 -13.41 -7.58 12.68
N ILE A 411 -13.37 -6.32 12.24
CA ILE A 411 -12.24 -5.41 12.49
C ILE A 411 -12.14 -5.16 13.99
N ALA A 412 -11.06 -5.62 14.60
CA ALA A 412 -10.87 -5.58 16.04
C ALA A 412 -9.46 -5.14 16.43
N ILE A 413 -9.34 -4.63 17.65
CA ILE A 413 -8.09 -4.45 18.39
C ILE A 413 -7.90 -5.67 19.30
N THR A 414 -6.79 -6.39 19.18
CA THR A 414 -6.50 -7.56 20.02
C THR A 414 -5.05 -7.59 20.48
N GLU A 415 -4.78 -8.26 21.61
CA GLU A 415 -3.42 -8.73 21.89
C GLU A 415 -3.04 -9.86 20.91
N LEU A 416 -1.74 -10.12 20.73
CA LEU A 416 -1.26 -11.19 19.83
C LEU A 416 -1.46 -12.62 20.39
N ASP A 417 -1.80 -12.74 21.67
CA ASP A 417 -2.10 -13.99 22.38
C ASP A 417 -3.60 -14.12 22.72
N ILE A 418 -4.47 -13.39 22.02
CA ILE A 418 -5.93 -13.50 22.20
C ILE A 418 -6.41 -14.97 22.13
N GLY A 419 -7.18 -15.37 23.14
CA GLY A 419 -7.68 -16.74 23.30
C GLY A 419 -6.77 -17.67 24.09
N LYS A 420 -5.61 -17.23 24.60
CA LYS A 420 -4.72 -18.05 25.42
C LYS A 420 -5.35 -18.63 26.69
N ASP A 421 -6.35 -17.96 27.25
CA ASP A 421 -7.01 -18.37 28.49
C ASP A 421 -8.09 -19.43 28.26
N ARG A 422 -8.26 -19.90 27.01
CA ARG A 422 -9.22 -20.94 26.66
C ARG A 422 -8.53 -22.29 26.54
N ASP A 423 -9.05 -23.28 27.25
CA ASP A 423 -8.51 -24.66 27.24
C ASP A 423 -8.63 -25.36 25.88
N ASP A 424 -9.52 -24.89 25.00
CA ASP A 424 -9.73 -25.44 23.67
C ASP A 424 -8.83 -24.82 22.58
N ILE A 425 -7.92 -23.90 22.93
CA ILE A 425 -6.98 -23.26 22.01
C ILE A 425 -5.54 -23.65 22.37
N ASP A 426 -4.82 -24.27 21.43
CA ASP A 426 -3.39 -24.54 21.59
C ASP A 426 -2.55 -23.25 21.44
N GLU A 427 -1.42 -23.16 22.15
CA GLU A 427 -0.47 -22.03 22.00
C GLU A 427 -0.03 -21.83 20.53
N LYS A 428 0.20 -22.93 19.80
CA LYS A 428 0.56 -22.88 18.36
C LYS A 428 -0.54 -22.29 17.48
N SER A 429 -1.78 -22.20 17.98
CA SER A 429 -2.91 -21.61 17.27
C SER A 429 -3.00 -20.09 17.42
N LEU A 430 -2.37 -19.51 18.44
CA LEU A 430 -2.35 -18.08 18.72
C LEU A 430 -1.68 -17.27 17.59
N LEU A 431 -2.02 -15.99 17.49
CA LEU A 431 -1.51 -15.11 16.42
C LEU A 431 0.01 -14.98 16.51
N LEU A 432 0.55 -14.69 17.71
CA LEU A 432 2.00 -14.56 17.95
C LEU A 432 2.79 -15.77 17.43
N SER A 433 2.33 -16.98 17.76
CA SER A 433 2.94 -18.24 17.34
C SER A 433 3.00 -18.40 15.82
N LYS A 434 1.99 -17.89 15.10
CA LYS A 434 1.86 -18.02 13.65
C LYS A 434 2.52 -16.92 12.85
N ILE A 435 2.84 -15.76 13.45
CA ILE A 435 3.56 -14.67 12.77
C ILE A 435 4.88 -15.21 12.22
N THR A 436 5.11 -14.98 10.94
CA THR A 436 6.32 -15.41 10.21
C THR A 436 7.21 -14.25 9.80
N SER A 437 6.68 -13.03 9.72
CA SER A 437 7.47 -11.81 9.57
C SER A 437 6.76 -10.60 10.15
N MET A 438 7.54 -9.57 10.45
CA MET A 438 7.06 -8.21 10.67
C MET A 438 7.67 -7.29 9.62
N ASN A 439 6.89 -6.33 9.14
CA ASN A 439 7.22 -5.55 7.96
C ASN A 439 7.02 -4.07 8.28
N VAL A 440 8.09 -3.32 8.39
CA VAL A 440 8.01 -1.88 8.63
C VAL A 440 7.78 -1.18 7.28
N VAL A 441 6.55 -0.73 7.02
CA VAL A 441 6.09 -0.23 5.70
C VAL A 441 6.46 1.22 5.42
N ALA A 442 6.83 1.96 6.46
CA ALA A 442 7.51 3.25 6.32
C ALA A 442 8.42 3.45 7.52
N LYS A 443 9.62 3.99 7.30
CA LYS A 443 10.55 4.28 8.38
C LYS A 443 10.43 5.75 8.77
N SER A 444 10.41 6.02 10.08
CA SER A 444 10.58 7.39 10.55
C SER A 444 11.97 7.89 10.15
N LYS A 445 12.17 9.20 10.05
CA LYS A 445 13.53 9.75 9.81
C LYS A 445 14.53 9.24 10.86
N ASN A 446 14.09 9.03 12.10
CA ASN A 446 14.91 8.45 13.16
C ASN A 446 15.37 7.04 12.80
N ASP A 447 14.45 6.19 12.35
CA ASP A 447 14.74 4.79 11.98
C ASP A 447 15.66 4.74 10.76
N ILE A 448 15.40 5.58 9.77
CA ILE A 448 16.23 5.72 8.57
C ILE A 448 17.67 6.05 8.98
N ILE A 449 17.87 7.09 9.79
CA ILE A 449 19.21 7.50 10.22
C ILE A 449 19.86 6.43 11.11
N SER A 450 19.13 5.89 12.08
CA SER A 450 19.63 4.86 13.01
C SER A 450 20.10 3.61 12.28
N GLN A 451 19.31 3.13 11.31
CA GLN A 451 19.62 1.92 10.55
C GLN A 451 20.82 2.09 9.62
N ASN A 452 20.92 3.22 8.92
CA ASN A 452 22.01 3.44 7.97
C ASN A 452 23.36 3.70 8.63
N TYR A 453 23.35 4.37 9.79
CA TYR A 453 24.56 4.88 10.41
C TYR A 453 24.93 4.18 11.72
N GLY A 454 24.13 3.19 12.14
CA GLY A 454 24.41 2.40 13.34
C GLY A 454 24.42 3.25 14.62
N VAL A 455 23.63 4.33 14.64
CA VAL A 455 23.37 5.19 15.79
C VAL A 455 22.04 4.80 16.44
N THR A 456 21.84 5.15 17.71
CA THR A 456 20.56 4.96 18.40
C THR A 456 19.90 6.31 18.63
N ILE A 457 18.64 6.48 18.25
CA ILE A 457 17.91 7.73 18.48
C ILE A 457 16.80 7.50 19.49
N LYS A 458 16.79 8.28 20.58
CA LYS A 458 15.75 8.25 21.63
C LYS A 458 15.25 9.67 21.87
N GLY A 459 13.96 9.91 21.65
CA GLY A 459 13.41 11.26 21.70
C GLY A 459 14.12 12.17 20.69
N ASN A 460 14.72 13.25 21.19
CA ASN A 460 15.53 14.17 20.38
C ASN A 460 17.05 13.92 20.48
N GLU A 461 17.52 12.86 21.13
CA GLU A 461 18.96 12.57 21.28
C GLU A 461 19.39 11.44 20.33
N ILE A 462 20.43 11.71 19.53
CA ILE A 462 21.25 10.69 18.85
C ILE A 462 22.35 10.26 19.83
N MET A 463 22.48 8.94 20.02
CA MET A 463 23.52 8.30 20.81
C MET A 463 24.47 7.54 19.89
N PHE A 464 25.74 7.89 19.94
CA PHE A 464 26.80 7.27 19.17
C PHE A 464 27.43 6.09 19.92
N LYS A 465 28.16 5.24 19.19
CA LYS A 465 28.85 4.06 19.75
C LYS A 465 29.95 4.41 20.75
N ASP A 466 30.53 5.60 20.64
CA ASP A 466 31.54 6.12 21.58
C ASP A 466 30.91 6.69 22.87
N GLY A 467 29.58 6.61 23.02
CA GLY A 467 28.83 7.14 24.15
C GLY A 467 28.51 8.63 24.06
N SER A 468 29.06 9.35 23.08
CA SER A 468 28.72 10.75 22.85
C SER A 468 27.29 10.90 22.33
N LYS A 469 26.73 12.10 22.51
CA LYS A 469 25.36 12.41 22.11
C LYS A 469 25.30 13.70 21.30
N MET A 470 24.26 13.83 20.47
CA MET A 470 23.90 15.08 19.80
C MET A 470 22.39 15.19 19.62
N SER A 471 21.89 16.39 19.37
CA SER A 471 20.47 16.60 19.08
C SER A 471 20.10 16.14 17.67
N PHE A 472 18.94 15.50 17.53
CA PHE A 472 18.42 15.04 16.24
C PHE A 472 17.71 16.18 15.47
N LYS A 473 16.94 17.00 16.19
CA LYS A 473 16.26 18.23 15.74
C LYS A 473 16.79 19.40 16.55
N ASP A 474 16.71 20.60 15.98
CA ASP A 474 16.76 21.84 16.74
C ASP A 474 15.35 22.38 17.03
N ASP A 475 15.30 23.47 17.78
CA ASP A 475 14.04 24.11 18.21
C ASP A 475 13.33 24.88 17.09
N LYS A 476 13.95 25.02 15.91
CA LYS A 476 13.43 25.85 14.81
C LYS A 476 12.74 24.99 13.75
N THR A 477 11.41 25.02 13.74
CA THR A 477 10.60 24.15 12.86
C THR A 477 10.32 24.69 11.45
N ASN A 478 10.57 25.99 11.20
CA ASN A 478 10.23 26.67 9.94
C ASN A 478 11.47 27.35 9.31
N LYS A 479 12.47 26.54 8.95
CA LYS A 479 13.66 27.04 8.24
C LYS A 479 13.36 27.27 6.77
N ASN A 480 13.88 28.35 6.20
CA ASN A 480 13.87 28.57 4.75
C ASN A 480 15.00 27.75 4.07
N PHE A 481 15.08 27.80 2.74
CA PHE A 481 16.04 27.00 1.97
C PHE A 481 17.51 27.30 2.32
N ASP A 482 17.89 28.58 2.42
CA ASP A 482 19.26 28.98 2.74
C ASP A 482 19.63 28.54 4.17
N GLU A 483 18.69 28.65 5.11
CA GLU A 483 18.88 28.16 6.48
C GLU A 483 19.05 26.64 6.56
N LEU A 484 18.32 25.88 5.73
CA LEU A 484 18.48 24.43 5.61
C LEU A 484 19.80 24.05 4.93
N LEU A 485 20.31 24.90 4.05
CA LEU A 485 21.59 24.68 3.37
C LEU A 485 22.77 24.97 4.29
N ASP A 486 22.71 26.07 5.05
CA ASP A 486 23.82 26.54 5.88
C ASP A 486 23.86 25.88 7.27
N ASN A 487 22.71 25.64 7.90
CA ASN A 487 22.64 25.09 9.27
C ASN A 487 21.50 24.07 9.45
N PRO A 488 21.53 22.92 8.75
CA PRO A 488 20.54 21.85 8.94
C PRO A 488 20.77 21.07 10.25
N SER A 489 19.69 20.67 10.92
CA SER A 489 19.71 19.58 11.89
C SER A 489 19.80 18.22 11.17
N VAL A 490 20.03 17.13 11.92
CA VAL A 490 20.03 15.77 11.31
C VAL A 490 18.65 15.42 10.74
N PHE A 491 17.57 15.90 11.36
CA PHE A 491 16.21 15.76 10.85
C PHE A 491 16.00 16.47 9.50
N ASP A 492 16.67 17.60 9.28
CA ASP A 492 16.54 18.43 8.08
C ASP A 492 17.23 17.81 6.86
N MET A 493 18.20 16.90 7.07
CA MET A 493 18.88 16.20 5.97
C MET A 493 17.92 15.44 5.04
N LEU A 494 16.75 15.04 5.56
CA LEU A 494 15.68 14.35 4.85
C LEU A 494 14.46 15.28 4.61
N ALA A 495 14.64 16.60 4.58
CA ALA A 495 13.55 17.55 4.34
C ALA A 495 13.01 17.49 2.91
N LEU A 496 13.87 17.23 1.93
CA LEU A 496 13.48 17.08 0.52
C LEU A 496 13.44 15.59 0.12
N PRO A 497 12.42 15.14 -0.63
CA PRO A 497 12.36 13.78 -1.12
C PRO A 497 13.38 13.55 -2.25
N TYR A 498 14.04 12.40 -2.25
CA TYR A 498 14.90 12.00 -3.36
C TYR A 498 14.15 11.07 -4.32
N PHE A 499 13.99 11.47 -5.57
CA PHE A 499 13.23 10.73 -6.58
C PHE A 499 14.09 9.71 -7.34
N GLY A 500 14.69 8.77 -6.61
CA GLY A 500 15.49 7.69 -7.19
C GLY A 500 14.73 6.86 -8.22
N PHE A 501 15.45 6.33 -9.22
CA PHE A 501 14.98 5.50 -10.33
C PHE A 501 13.94 6.14 -11.26
N SER A 502 13.47 7.36 -10.96
CA SER A 502 12.51 8.09 -11.80
C SER A 502 13.14 8.54 -13.13
N ALA A 503 12.29 8.90 -14.10
CA ALA A 503 12.74 9.44 -15.38
C ALA A 503 13.61 10.68 -15.19
N VAL A 504 14.72 10.74 -15.93
CA VAL A 504 15.70 11.84 -15.83
C VAL A 504 15.06 13.16 -16.26
N GLY A 505 15.38 14.25 -15.56
CA GLY A 505 14.85 15.60 -15.84
C GLY A 505 13.44 15.87 -15.33
N LYS A 506 12.83 14.95 -14.55
CA LYS A 506 11.54 15.18 -13.89
C LYS A 506 11.71 15.29 -12.37
N ASN A 507 10.83 16.07 -11.73
CA ASN A 507 10.75 16.23 -10.28
C ASN A 507 12.10 16.64 -9.65
N LEU A 508 12.78 17.62 -10.24
CA LEU A 508 14.06 18.08 -9.72
C LEU A 508 13.88 18.76 -8.36
N ASN A 509 14.78 18.47 -7.43
CA ASN A 509 14.93 19.20 -6.17
C ASN A 509 16.32 18.97 -5.58
N ASP A 510 16.75 19.82 -4.66
CA ASP A 510 18.08 19.76 -4.05
C ASP A 510 18.24 18.69 -2.93
N ALA A 511 17.54 17.55 -3.04
CA ALA A 511 17.63 16.49 -2.04
C ALA A 511 19.06 16.01 -1.81
N GLY A 512 19.44 15.92 -0.54
CA GLY A 512 20.79 15.58 -0.09
C GLY A 512 21.73 16.77 0.08
N ARG A 513 21.41 17.97 -0.42
CA ARG A 513 22.29 19.13 -0.22
C ARG A 513 22.34 19.64 1.22
N PHE A 514 21.29 19.38 2.01
CA PHE A 514 21.27 19.64 3.45
C PHE A 514 22.08 18.58 4.19
N ARG A 515 23.23 18.97 4.75
CA ARG A 515 24.18 18.07 5.43
C ARG A 515 24.53 18.65 6.79
N ASN A 516 24.23 17.90 7.84
CA ASN A 516 24.70 18.28 9.17
C ASN A 516 26.17 17.86 9.32
N GLU A 517 27.08 18.83 9.33
CA GLU A 517 28.53 18.55 9.35
C GLU A 517 28.99 17.85 10.61
N GLU A 518 28.42 18.19 11.76
CA GLU A 518 28.77 17.58 13.03
C GLU A 518 28.45 16.08 13.02
N PHE A 519 27.25 15.73 12.54
CA PHE A 519 26.83 14.35 12.36
C PHE A 519 27.75 13.62 11.38
N PHE A 520 28.04 14.20 10.21
CA PHE A 520 28.94 13.59 9.21
C PHE A 520 30.36 13.44 9.74
N GLY A 521 30.84 14.43 10.49
CA GLY A 521 32.11 14.37 11.19
C GLY A 521 32.17 13.20 12.18
N LYS A 522 31.08 12.95 12.92
CA LYS A 522 30.99 11.82 13.85
C LYS A 522 31.00 10.47 13.15
N ILE A 523 30.32 10.32 12.01
CA ILE A 523 30.16 9.02 11.35
C ILE A 523 31.23 8.70 10.29
N TYR A 524 31.92 9.70 9.75
CA TYR A 524 32.93 9.53 8.69
C TYR A 524 34.33 10.07 9.05
N GLY A 525 34.43 10.97 10.02
CA GLY A 525 35.69 11.58 10.49
C GLY A 525 35.56 13.09 10.62
N LYS A 526 35.94 13.65 11.78
CA LYS A 526 35.66 15.07 12.11
C LYS A 526 36.63 16.07 11.48
N ASN A 527 37.77 15.58 11.02
CA ASN A 527 38.83 16.37 10.41
C ASN A 527 39.57 15.53 9.36
N LYS A 528 40.42 16.19 8.57
CA LYS A 528 41.20 15.56 7.49
C LYS A 528 41.92 14.28 7.93
N GLN A 529 42.60 14.33 9.08
CA GLN A 529 43.40 13.20 9.58
C GLN A 529 42.52 12.00 9.95
N GLU A 530 41.36 12.23 10.55
CA GLU A 530 40.41 11.17 10.89
C GLU A 530 39.75 10.57 9.64
N VAL A 531 39.38 11.40 8.66
CA VAL A 531 38.84 10.91 7.38
C VAL A 531 39.88 10.03 6.68
N GLU A 532 41.14 10.48 6.57
CA GLU A 532 42.20 9.74 5.89
C GLU A 532 42.46 8.36 6.51
N LYS A 533 42.32 8.21 7.82
CA LYS A 533 42.39 6.90 8.52
C LYS A 533 41.24 5.95 8.16
N ASN A 534 40.10 6.52 7.74
CA ASN A 534 38.93 5.77 7.33
C ASN A 534 38.92 5.43 5.83
N LEU A 535 39.83 6.01 5.02
CA LEU A 535 39.89 5.72 3.60
C LEU A 535 40.56 4.37 3.31
N VAL A 536 39.93 3.58 2.45
CA VAL A 536 40.46 2.33 1.89
C VAL A 536 40.52 2.42 0.38
N ASP A 537 41.29 1.53 -0.24
CA ASP A 537 41.35 1.45 -1.69
C ASP A 537 40.15 0.72 -2.28
N ILE A 538 39.60 1.28 -3.35
CA ILE A 538 38.65 0.61 -4.25
C ILE A 538 39.26 0.58 -5.66
N ILE A 539 38.83 -0.39 -6.47
CA ILE A 539 39.27 -0.52 -7.87
C ILE A 539 38.09 -0.17 -8.77
N TRP A 540 38.21 0.94 -9.49
CA TRP A 540 37.20 1.45 -10.43
C TRP A 540 37.31 0.78 -11.79
N LEU A 541 36.20 0.16 -12.22
CA LEU A 541 36.02 -0.59 -13.46
C LEU A 541 37.22 -1.52 -13.72
N LYS A 542 37.37 -2.55 -12.90
CA LYS A 542 38.57 -3.41 -12.87
C LYS A 542 39.03 -3.90 -14.25
N ASN A 543 38.10 -4.23 -15.14
CA ASN A 543 38.42 -4.75 -16.47
C ASN A 543 38.45 -3.66 -17.54
N SER A 544 37.76 -2.52 -17.35
CA SER A 544 37.66 -1.45 -18.36
C SER A 544 38.61 -0.26 -18.13
N VAL A 545 38.88 0.12 -16.88
CA VAL A 545 39.71 1.29 -16.52
C VAL A 545 40.82 0.94 -15.52
N ASN A 546 40.55 0.04 -14.57
CA ASN A 546 41.47 -0.45 -13.55
C ASN A 546 42.19 0.67 -12.76
N LYS A 547 41.44 1.69 -12.32
CA LYS A 547 42.01 2.83 -11.58
C LYS A 547 41.72 2.69 -10.09
N LYS A 548 42.74 2.91 -9.25
CA LYS A 548 42.60 2.86 -7.79
C LYS A 548 42.12 4.21 -7.24
N PHE A 549 41.13 4.20 -6.37
CA PHE A 549 40.66 5.38 -5.63
C PHE A 549 40.59 5.13 -4.14
N LYS A 550 40.60 6.22 -3.37
CA LYS A 550 40.35 6.21 -1.93
C LYS A 550 38.87 6.46 -1.65
N PHE A 551 38.27 5.65 -0.79
CA PHE A 551 36.87 5.81 -0.38
C PHE A 551 36.69 5.44 1.09
N ASN A 552 35.72 6.04 1.77
CA ASN A 552 35.53 5.85 3.21
C ASN A 552 34.95 4.47 3.53
N LYS A 553 35.57 3.73 4.45
CA LYS A 553 35.12 2.39 4.85
C LYS A 553 33.92 2.40 5.82
N GLN A 554 33.66 3.53 6.48
CA GLN A 554 32.60 3.62 7.47
C GLN A 554 31.22 3.53 6.81
N ASN A 555 30.25 2.99 7.56
CA ASN A 555 28.84 2.86 7.16
C ASN A 555 28.61 2.19 5.79
N GLY A 556 29.57 1.38 5.32
CA GLY A 556 29.44 0.61 4.08
C GLY A 556 29.77 1.38 2.78
N ALA A 557 30.21 2.64 2.85
CA ALA A 557 30.39 3.50 1.67
C ALA A 557 31.40 2.92 0.65
N ALA A 558 32.57 2.46 1.10
CA ALA A 558 33.58 1.83 0.23
C ALA A 558 33.09 0.53 -0.42
N LYS A 559 32.29 -0.27 0.32
CA LYS A 559 31.69 -1.49 -0.23
C LYS A 559 30.66 -1.15 -1.30
N ALA A 560 29.85 -0.13 -1.06
CA ALA A 560 28.84 0.32 -2.01
C ALA A 560 29.46 0.81 -3.32
N ILE A 561 30.49 1.65 -3.28
CA ILE A 561 31.14 2.12 -4.52
C ILE A 561 31.88 1.00 -5.26
N GLN A 562 32.42 0.01 -4.55
CA GLN A 562 33.02 -1.16 -5.20
C GLN A 562 31.96 -1.96 -5.97
N ASN A 563 30.78 -2.17 -5.40
CA ASN A 563 29.67 -2.83 -6.10
C ASN A 563 29.18 -2.02 -7.32
N VAL A 564 29.12 -0.69 -7.20
CA VAL A 564 28.82 0.21 -8.33
C VAL A 564 29.84 -0.01 -9.44
N SER A 565 31.12 0.02 -9.10
CA SER A 565 32.21 -0.22 -10.04
C SER A 565 32.06 -1.57 -10.74
N ASP A 566 31.80 -2.64 -10.00
CA ASP A 566 31.70 -3.98 -10.57
C ASP A 566 30.49 -4.12 -11.52
N ASP A 567 29.33 -3.56 -11.17
CA ASP A 567 28.13 -3.56 -12.01
C ASP A 567 28.30 -2.67 -13.25
N LEU A 568 28.96 -1.51 -13.12
CA LEU A 568 29.26 -0.63 -14.26
C LEU A 568 30.28 -1.27 -15.21
N ASP A 569 31.24 -2.03 -14.70
CA ASP A 569 32.22 -2.75 -15.52
C ASP A 569 31.52 -3.82 -16.37
N LEU A 570 30.52 -4.50 -15.80
CA LEU A 570 29.65 -5.43 -16.52
C LEU A 570 28.75 -4.71 -17.54
N LEU A 571 28.20 -3.54 -17.19
CA LEU A 571 27.40 -2.73 -18.10
C LEU A 571 28.22 -2.30 -19.31
N VAL A 572 29.42 -1.77 -19.10
CA VAL A 572 30.34 -1.34 -20.17
C VAL A 572 30.76 -2.50 -21.05
N LYS A 573 30.98 -3.70 -20.48
CA LYS A 573 31.27 -4.90 -21.28
C LYS A 573 30.17 -5.18 -22.31
N ASN A 574 28.91 -4.98 -21.93
CA ASN A 574 27.75 -5.19 -22.82
C ASN A 574 27.44 -3.96 -23.69
N ARG A 575 27.84 -2.76 -23.26
CA ARG A 575 27.59 -1.47 -23.89
C ARG A 575 28.83 -0.57 -23.88
N PRO A 576 29.82 -0.85 -24.74
CA PRO A 576 31.11 -0.16 -24.71
C PRO A 576 31.03 1.37 -24.93
N GLU A 577 29.98 1.84 -25.60
CA GLU A 577 29.75 3.26 -25.86
C GLU A 577 29.51 4.09 -24.58
N LEU A 578 29.15 3.43 -23.47
CA LEU A 578 28.94 4.07 -22.17
C LEU A 578 30.24 4.38 -21.42
N LEU A 579 31.37 3.77 -21.82
CA LEU A 579 32.66 3.94 -21.14
C LEU A 579 33.11 5.41 -21.13
N LYS A 580 32.75 6.21 -22.14
CA LYS A 580 33.12 7.63 -22.21
C LYS A 580 32.62 8.48 -21.04
N TYR A 581 31.52 8.07 -20.38
CA TYR A 581 31.00 8.78 -19.20
C TYR A 581 31.74 8.40 -17.91
N LEU A 582 32.43 7.26 -17.91
CA LEU A 582 32.99 6.62 -16.72
C LEU A 582 34.53 6.56 -16.75
N ASN A 583 35.13 6.71 -17.92
CA ASN A 583 36.57 6.82 -18.08
C ASN A 583 37.04 8.16 -17.52
N ASN A 584 38.22 8.19 -16.92
CA ASN A 584 38.80 9.41 -16.33
C ASN A 584 37.86 10.17 -15.35
N PRO A 585 37.35 9.53 -14.28
CA PRO A 585 36.57 10.24 -13.27
C PRO A 585 37.47 11.26 -12.55
N SER A 586 36.87 12.41 -12.18
CA SER A 586 37.56 13.57 -11.61
C SER A 586 38.11 13.31 -10.20
N GLY A 587 37.51 12.36 -9.48
CA GLY A 587 38.08 11.82 -8.25
C GLY A 587 37.03 11.50 -7.19
N THR A 588 37.50 11.02 -6.03
CA THR A 588 36.64 10.55 -4.94
C THR A 588 36.87 11.28 -3.61
N TYR A 589 38.08 11.79 -3.38
CA TYR A 589 38.44 12.42 -2.11
C TYR A 589 39.22 13.72 -2.33
N ASN A 590 38.74 14.80 -1.72
CA ASN A 590 39.40 16.08 -1.64
C ASN A 590 38.86 16.85 -0.43
N TYR A 591 39.67 17.03 0.60
CA TYR A 591 39.27 17.71 1.84
C TYR A 591 39.23 19.22 1.64
N ARG A 592 38.05 19.77 1.36
CA ARG A 592 37.82 21.19 1.06
C ARG A 592 36.40 21.66 1.38
N LYS A 593 36.25 22.97 1.54
CA LYS A 593 34.92 23.61 1.50
C LYS A 593 34.38 23.69 0.06
N ILE A 594 33.07 23.77 -0.05
CA ILE A 594 32.38 24.09 -1.31
C ILE A 594 32.67 25.56 -1.65
N LEU A 595 32.87 25.86 -2.94
CA LEU A 595 33.14 27.22 -3.38
C LEU A 595 31.96 28.12 -2.99
N ASN A 596 32.24 29.29 -2.41
CA ASN A 596 31.25 30.25 -1.92
C ASN A 596 30.29 29.70 -0.83
N SER A 597 30.70 28.68 -0.09
CA SER A 597 29.95 28.16 1.06
C SER A 597 30.89 27.91 2.24
N ASN A 598 30.34 27.98 3.45
CA ASN A 598 31.06 27.59 4.65
C ASN A 598 31.14 26.08 4.84
N ASN A 599 30.42 25.31 4.03
CA ASN A 599 30.24 23.88 4.21
C ASN A 599 31.33 23.05 3.53
N LEU A 600 31.69 21.93 4.12
CA LEU A 600 32.53 20.89 3.55
C LEU A 600 31.84 20.22 2.35
N SER A 601 32.63 19.96 1.31
CA SER A 601 32.19 19.10 0.21
C SER A 601 32.01 17.66 0.68
N SER A 602 31.08 16.92 0.10
CA SER A 602 30.92 15.47 0.31
C SER A 602 32.19 14.68 -0.02
N HIS A 603 33.02 15.17 -0.96
CA HIS A 603 34.36 14.64 -1.21
C HIS A 603 35.30 14.72 -0.01
N SER A 604 35.07 15.63 0.93
CA SER A 604 35.91 15.77 2.12
C SER A 604 35.76 14.61 3.09
N TRP A 605 34.62 13.92 3.09
CA TRP A 605 34.43 12.70 3.87
C TRP A 605 34.79 11.42 3.08
N GLY A 606 35.18 11.54 1.80
CA GLY A 606 35.50 10.41 0.94
C GLY A 606 34.29 9.52 0.62
N ILE A 607 33.10 10.13 0.52
CA ILE A 607 31.81 9.45 0.27
C ILE A 607 31.20 9.83 -1.08
N ALA A 608 31.92 10.57 -1.92
CA ALA A 608 31.44 11.04 -3.22
C ALA A 608 32.40 10.66 -4.34
N ILE A 609 31.88 10.62 -5.57
CA ILE A 609 32.67 10.47 -6.79
C ILE A 609 32.12 11.41 -7.84
N ASP A 610 33.03 12.10 -8.53
CA ASP A 610 32.72 12.81 -9.75
C ASP A 610 33.18 11.96 -10.93
N ILE A 611 32.26 11.57 -11.80
CA ILE A 611 32.57 10.81 -13.02
C ILE A 611 33.17 11.72 -14.11
N ASN A 612 33.14 11.32 -15.38
CA ASN A 612 33.81 12.11 -16.43
C ASN A 612 33.14 13.47 -16.63
N THR A 613 33.85 14.55 -16.27
CA THR A 613 33.35 15.92 -16.37
C THR A 613 33.18 16.39 -17.81
N ASN A 614 33.89 15.81 -18.78
CA ASN A 614 33.79 16.19 -20.20
C ASN A 614 32.42 15.83 -20.82
N TYR A 615 31.67 14.94 -20.17
CA TYR A 615 30.35 14.51 -20.61
C TYR A 615 29.27 14.82 -19.57
N SER A 616 29.53 15.79 -18.69
CA SER A 616 28.66 16.20 -17.61
C SER A 616 28.27 17.67 -17.73
N HIS A 617 27.21 18.05 -17.04
CA HIS A 617 26.66 19.39 -16.99
C HIS A 617 26.57 19.86 -15.55
N TYR A 618 26.80 21.15 -15.34
CA TYR A 618 26.70 21.79 -14.05
C TYR A 618 25.96 23.11 -14.22
N TRP A 619 25.05 23.41 -13.31
CA TRP A 619 24.12 24.53 -13.45
C TRP A 619 24.84 25.88 -13.61
N GLN A 620 26.01 26.07 -12.98
CA GLN A 620 26.80 27.30 -13.15
C GLN A 620 27.54 27.39 -14.49
N TRP A 621 27.67 26.29 -15.22
CA TRP A 621 28.20 26.28 -16.59
C TRP A 621 27.10 26.57 -17.63
N SER A 622 25.82 26.42 -17.25
CA SER A 622 24.69 26.67 -18.14
C SER A 622 24.52 28.16 -18.41
N LYS A 623 24.38 28.51 -19.70
CA LYS A 623 24.08 29.89 -20.13
C LYS A 623 22.61 30.25 -20.00
N THR A 624 21.72 29.24 -20.00
CA THR A 624 20.26 29.43 -19.97
C THR A 624 19.68 29.20 -18.58
N GLY A 625 20.42 28.50 -17.70
CA GLY A 625 19.92 28.03 -16.42
C GLY A 625 18.93 26.86 -16.52
N LEU A 626 18.65 26.38 -17.73
CA LEU A 626 17.76 25.23 -17.95
C LEU A 626 18.49 23.92 -17.67
N TYR A 627 17.73 22.92 -17.23
CA TYR A 627 18.25 21.60 -16.95
C TYR A 627 18.85 20.94 -18.20
N GLU A 628 20.09 20.47 -18.07
CA GLU A 628 20.81 19.75 -19.12
C GLU A 628 21.42 18.47 -18.54
N ASN A 629 21.30 17.37 -19.27
CA ASN A 629 21.92 16.10 -18.89
C ASN A 629 22.37 15.29 -20.10
N SER A 630 23.57 14.70 -19.98
CA SER A 630 24.13 13.76 -20.94
C SER A 630 24.37 12.37 -20.34
N ILE A 631 24.25 12.20 -19.02
CA ILE A 631 24.53 10.93 -18.35
C ILE A 631 23.35 9.97 -18.56
N PRO A 632 23.59 8.77 -19.12
CA PRO A 632 22.54 7.78 -19.34
C PRO A 632 21.94 7.28 -18.02
N LYS A 633 20.62 7.06 -18.02
CA LYS A 633 19.86 6.64 -16.83
C LYS A 633 20.36 5.31 -16.27
N GLU A 634 20.83 4.40 -17.12
CA GLU A 634 21.31 3.08 -16.73
C GLU A 634 22.56 3.16 -15.84
N ILE A 635 23.40 4.19 -16.02
CA ILE A 635 24.53 4.47 -15.12
C ILE A 635 24.01 4.93 -13.76
N VAL A 636 23.07 5.90 -13.79
CA VAL A 636 22.46 6.47 -12.59
C VAL A 636 21.76 5.40 -11.76
N ASP A 637 20.99 4.52 -12.40
CA ASP A 637 20.24 3.44 -11.74
C ASP A 637 21.17 2.48 -10.98
N ILE A 638 22.39 2.22 -11.49
CA ILE A 638 23.38 1.39 -10.80
C ILE A 638 23.90 2.08 -9.54
N PHE A 639 24.18 3.38 -9.60
CA PHE A 639 24.56 4.16 -8.41
C PHE A 639 23.44 4.15 -7.36
N GLU A 640 22.22 4.43 -7.78
CA GLU A 640 21.04 4.49 -6.90
C GLU A 640 20.72 3.14 -6.25
N LYS A 641 20.89 2.05 -6.99
CA LYS A 641 20.78 0.68 -6.46
C LYS A 641 21.67 0.44 -5.24
N TYR A 642 22.81 1.13 -5.17
CA TYR A 642 23.77 0.99 -4.07
C TYR A 642 23.79 2.19 -3.11
N GLY A 643 22.74 3.01 -3.10
CA GLY A 643 22.56 4.06 -2.11
C GLY A 643 23.27 5.38 -2.42
N PHE A 644 23.63 5.62 -3.68
CA PHE A 644 24.17 6.90 -4.12
C PHE A 644 23.07 7.79 -4.68
N ILE A 645 22.95 9.00 -4.14
CA ILE A 645 22.17 10.04 -4.79
C ILE A 645 23.00 10.73 -5.87
N TRP A 646 22.31 11.27 -6.88
CA TRP A 646 22.94 11.87 -8.06
C TRP A 646 22.60 13.35 -8.18
N GLY A 647 23.63 14.19 -8.38
CA GLY A 647 23.48 15.64 -8.53
C GLY A 647 22.73 16.04 -9.79
N GLY A 648 22.60 15.17 -10.79
CA GLY A 648 21.73 15.39 -11.94
C GLY A 648 20.23 15.28 -11.64
N ARG A 649 19.82 14.98 -10.39
CA ARG A 649 18.43 15.13 -9.92
C ARG A 649 18.14 16.48 -9.25
N TRP A 650 19.14 17.33 -9.11
CA TRP A 650 19.00 18.61 -8.44
C TRP A 650 18.41 19.69 -9.36
N GLU A 651 17.69 20.64 -8.77
CA GLU A 651 17.38 21.91 -9.45
C GLU A 651 18.69 22.62 -9.80
N HIS A 652 19.62 22.65 -8.85
CA HIS A 652 21.01 23.06 -9.07
C HIS A 652 21.84 21.87 -9.56
N PHE A 653 21.56 21.40 -10.78
CA PHE A 653 22.11 20.17 -11.32
C PHE A 653 23.65 20.12 -11.35
N ASP A 654 24.19 18.97 -10.97
CA ASP A 654 25.61 18.61 -11.00
C ASP A 654 25.74 17.16 -11.48
N THR A 655 25.76 16.94 -12.80
CA THR A 655 25.53 15.60 -13.35
C THR A 655 26.74 14.68 -13.24
N MET A 656 27.93 15.18 -12.94
CA MET A 656 29.08 14.32 -12.63
C MET A 656 29.01 13.74 -11.23
N HIS A 657 28.29 14.41 -10.32
CA HIS A 657 28.41 14.18 -8.89
C HIS A 657 27.49 13.06 -8.39
N PHE A 658 28.09 12.09 -7.71
CA PHE A 658 27.37 11.05 -6.96
C PHE A 658 27.87 11.02 -5.53
N GLU A 659 26.96 10.98 -4.56
CA GLU A 659 27.32 10.88 -3.15
C GLU A 659 26.56 9.77 -2.42
N TYR A 660 27.28 9.03 -1.58
CA TYR A 660 26.74 7.92 -0.80
C TYR A 660 25.85 8.45 0.32
N ARG A 661 24.54 8.25 0.16
CA ARG A 661 23.48 8.74 1.05
C ARG A 661 22.38 7.68 1.16
N PRO A 662 22.68 6.54 1.81
CA PRO A 662 21.78 5.38 1.82
C PRO A 662 20.46 5.66 2.56
N GLU A 663 20.37 6.74 3.34
CA GLU A 663 19.13 7.21 3.98
C GLU A 663 18.01 7.58 3.01
N PHE A 664 18.30 7.84 1.74
CA PHE A 664 17.27 8.22 0.76
C PHE A 664 16.58 7.03 0.07
N PHE A 665 17.04 5.80 0.29
CA PHE A 665 16.63 4.62 -0.46
C PHE A 665 15.91 3.56 0.41
N GLN A 666 15.33 3.96 1.55
CA GLN A 666 14.81 3.06 2.57
C GLN A 666 13.31 3.09 2.81
#